data_AF-A0A671G111-F1
#
_entry.id   AF-A0A671G111-F1
#
_cell.length_a   1.000
_cell.length_b   1.000
_cell.length_c   1.000
_cell.angle_alpha   90.00
_cell.angle_beta   90.00
_cell.angle_gamma   90.00
#
_symmetry.space_group_name_H-M   'P 1'
#
loop_
_entity.id
_entity.type
_entity.pdbx_description
1 polymer ?
#
loop_
_entity_poly.entity_id
_entity_poly.type
_entity_poly.pdbx_seq_one_letter_code
_entity_poly.pdbx_strand_id
1 'polypeptide(L)'
;MVDLESEVPPLPPRYRFRDLLLGDQGWQNDDRVQVEFYMNENTFKERLKLFFIKNQRSSLRIRLFNFSLKLLSCLLYIIRVLLENPSQGDEWSHIIWVNRSVPLWGLQVLVALISLFETILLGYLSYKGNIWEQILRIPFILEIINAVPFIISIFWPSLRNLFVPVFLNCWLAKHALENMINDLHRAIQRTQSAMFNQVLILISTLLCLIFTCICGIQHLERIGKKLNLFDSLYFCIVTFSTVGFGDVTPETWSSKLFVVIMICVALVVLPIQFEQMAYLWMERQKSGGNYSRHRAQTEKHVVLCVSSLKIDLLMDFLNEFYAHPRLQDYYVVILCPTEMDVQVRRVLQIPMWSQRVIYLQGSALKDQDLLRAKMDDAEACFILSSRCEVDRTSSDHQTILRAWAVKDFAPKCPLYVQILKPENKFHIKFADHVVCEEEFKYAMLALNCICPATSTLITLLVHTSRGQEGQQSPEQWQKTYGRCSGNEVYHITLEESTFFAEYEGKSFTYASFHAHKKYGVCLIGVRREDNKNILLNPGPRYIMNATDICFYINITKEENSAFKNEDQQKKNNVPRSFYHGPSRLPVHSIIASMGTVAIDLQDTSCRSASGPTLSLPTEGIKEIRRPSIAPVLEVADTSSIQTCELLSDQSEDETTPDEKMSSNLEYAKGYPPYSPYIGSSPTFCHLLHEKVPFCCLRLDKSCQHNYYEDAKAYGFKNKLIIVAAETAGNGLYNFIVPLRAYYRPKKELNPIVLLLDNPPDMHFLDAICWFPMVYYMVGSIDNLDDLLRCGVTFAANMVVVDKESTMSAEEDYMADAKTIVNVQTLFRLFSSLSIITELTHPANMRFMQFRAKDCYSLALSKLEKKERERGSNLAFMFRLPFAAGRVFSISMLDTLLYQSFVKDYMISITRLLLGLDTTPGSGFLCSMKITEDDLWIRTYARLYQKLCSTTGDVPIGIYRTESQKLTTSESQISISVEEWEDTKDCKEHGHHRGNHRNSTSSDQSDHPLLRRKSLQWARRLSRKGPKHSGKTAEKITQQRLNLYRRSERQELAELVKNRMKHLGLSTVGYDEMNDHQSTLSYILINPSPDTRLELNDVVYLIRPDPLAYLPNSEPSRKNSITTAAQDSREETQL
;
A
#
# COMPACT_ATOMS: atom_id res chain seq x y z
N MET A 1 -46.31 16.42 5.07
CA MET A 1 -47.21 17.11 6.03
C MET A 1 -47.44 16.14 7.18
N VAL A 2 -46.83 16.25 8.36
CA VAL A 2 -46.28 17.41 9.07
C VAL A 2 -45.08 16.91 9.89
N ASP A 3 -43.89 17.44 9.58
CA ASP A 3 -42.66 17.30 10.34
C ASP A 3 -42.69 18.24 11.56
N LEU A 4 -43.44 17.88 12.61
CA LEU A 4 -43.53 18.72 13.80
C LEU A 4 -43.73 17.93 15.09
N GLU A 5 -42.99 16.83 15.28
CA GLU A 5 -42.85 16.19 16.60
C GLU A 5 -41.42 15.66 16.82
N SER A 6 -40.46 16.56 17.03
CA SER A 6 -39.18 16.19 17.65
C SER A 6 -38.51 17.30 18.48
N GLU A 7 -39.21 18.38 18.81
CA GLU A 7 -38.65 19.42 19.69
C GLU A 7 -38.97 19.13 21.17
N VAL A 8 -38.18 18.24 21.75
CA VAL A 8 -37.74 18.44 23.13
C VAL A 8 -36.45 19.24 23.03
N PRO A 9 -36.35 20.47 23.59
CA PRO A 9 -35.14 21.26 23.48
C PRO A 9 -33.93 20.45 23.97
N PRO A 10 -32.73 20.65 23.40
CA PRO A 10 -31.52 20.05 23.93
C PRO A 10 -31.46 20.40 25.42
N LEU A 11 -31.28 19.38 26.27
CA LEU A 11 -30.87 19.64 27.64
C LEU A 11 -29.58 20.47 27.53
N PRO A 12 -29.42 21.56 28.32
CA PRO A 12 -28.19 22.31 28.32
C PRO A 12 -27.03 21.32 28.56
N PRO A 13 -25.88 21.52 27.91
CA PRO A 13 -24.74 20.65 28.12
C PRO A 13 -24.49 20.58 29.63
N ARG A 14 -24.26 19.37 30.15
CA ARG A 14 -23.72 19.21 31.49
C ARG A 14 -22.52 20.14 31.58
N TYR A 15 -22.63 21.20 32.38
CA TYR A 15 -21.46 21.90 32.88
C TYR A 15 -20.56 20.81 33.44
N ARG A 16 -19.41 20.61 32.80
CA ARG A 16 -18.37 19.78 33.39
C ARG A 16 -18.06 20.47 34.71
N PHE A 17 -17.85 19.69 35.76
CA PHE A 17 -17.34 20.19 37.04
C PHE A 17 -16.03 21.01 36.90
N ARG A 18 -15.42 20.98 35.70
CA ARG A 18 -14.28 21.77 35.24
C ARG A 18 -14.62 23.23 34.88
N ASP A 19 -15.85 23.52 34.42
CA ASP A 19 -16.27 24.87 34.02
C ASP A 19 -16.64 25.73 35.24
N LEU A 20 -16.91 25.10 36.39
CA LEU A 20 -17.08 25.76 37.70
C LEU A 20 -15.77 26.25 38.32
N LEU A 21 -14.61 25.83 37.78
CA LEU A 21 -13.28 26.21 38.30
C LEU A 21 -12.66 27.37 37.51
N LEU A 22 -13.16 27.70 36.33
CA LEU A 22 -12.71 28.83 35.53
C LEU A 22 -13.76 29.94 35.61
N GLY A 23 -13.71 30.67 36.72
CA GLY A 23 -14.43 31.93 36.84
C GLY A 23 -13.84 32.95 35.88
N ASP A 24 -14.66 33.48 34.99
CA ASP A 24 -14.82 34.93 34.81
C ASP A 24 -15.95 35.19 33.80
N GLN A 25 -17.01 35.87 34.25
CA GLN A 25 -17.75 36.94 33.54
C GLN A 25 -19.17 37.13 34.12
N GLY A 26 -19.42 38.33 34.67
CA GLY A 26 -20.72 39.01 34.55
C GLY A 26 -21.82 38.70 35.58
N TRP A 27 -21.57 38.99 36.85
CA TRP A 27 -22.55 38.91 37.95
C TRP A 27 -23.55 40.08 37.90
N GLN A 28 -24.75 39.88 37.35
CA GLN A 28 -25.93 40.71 37.66
C GLN A 28 -27.31 40.09 37.33
N ASN A 29 -27.38 38.95 36.61
CA ASN A 29 -28.64 38.26 36.31
C ASN A 29 -28.84 36.90 37.02
N ASP A 30 -27.84 36.40 37.74
CA ASP A 30 -27.89 35.05 38.33
C ASP A 30 -28.88 34.92 39.50
N ASP A 31 -29.10 35.95 40.31
CA ASP A 31 -29.98 35.84 41.48
C ASP A 31 -31.46 35.68 41.09
N ARG A 32 -31.90 36.30 39.99
CA ARG A 32 -33.28 36.11 39.46
C ARG A 32 -33.46 34.75 38.80
N VAL A 33 -32.46 34.30 38.04
CA VAL A 33 -32.50 33.00 37.34
C VAL A 33 -32.39 31.85 38.33
N GLN A 34 -31.55 31.97 39.37
CA GLN A 34 -31.45 30.98 40.45
C GLN A 34 -32.72 30.90 41.29
N VAL A 35 -33.38 32.03 41.59
CA VAL A 35 -34.66 32.03 42.33
C VAL A 35 -35.81 31.46 41.50
N GLU A 36 -35.89 31.75 40.19
CA GLU A 36 -36.87 31.12 39.30
C GLU A 36 -36.60 29.62 39.08
N PHE A 37 -35.33 29.20 39.04
CA PHE A 37 -34.95 27.78 39.06
C PHE A 37 -35.33 27.11 40.39
N TYR A 38 -35.07 27.75 41.54
CA TYR A 38 -35.42 27.24 42.87
C TYR A 38 -36.94 27.12 43.08
N MET A 39 -37.70 28.10 42.57
CA MET A 39 -39.16 28.11 42.67
C MET A 39 -39.80 27.08 41.73
N ASN A 40 -39.22 26.85 40.55
CA ASN A 40 -39.68 25.84 39.59
C ASN A 40 -39.34 24.40 40.04
N GLU A 41 -38.15 24.13 40.60
CA GLU A 41 -37.75 22.78 41.05
C GLU A 41 -38.51 22.28 42.30
N ASN A 42 -39.02 23.19 43.14
CA ASN A 42 -39.77 22.81 44.34
C ASN A 42 -41.27 22.55 44.10
N THR A 43 -41.77 22.75 42.88
CA THR A 43 -43.16 22.40 42.57
C THR A 43 -43.35 20.88 42.50
N PHE A 44 -44.47 20.39 43.04
CA PHE A 44 -44.81 18.95 43.00
C PHE A 44 -44.82 18.40 41.57
N LYS A 45 -45.38 19.17 40.62
CA LYS A 45 -45.42 18.82 39.20
C LYS A 45 -44.03 18.66 38.61
N GLU A 46 -43.12 19.59 38.88
CA GLU A 46 -41.77 19.53 38.30
C GLU A 46 -40.90 18.46 38.95
N ARG A 47 -41.06 18.17 40.25
CA ARG A 47 -40.41 17.02 40.89
C ARG A 47 -40.84 15.69 40.27
N LEU A 48 -42.13 15.51 39.99
CA LEU A 48 -42.60 14.35 39.26
C LEU A 48 -42.10 14.34 37.81
N LYS A 49 -42.10 15.49 37.13
CA LYS A 49 -41.61 15.61 35.76
C LYS A 49 -40.10 15.29 35.67
N LEU A 50 -39.33 15.69 36.69
CA LEU A 50 -37.94 15.31 36.87
C LEU A 50 -37.83 13.79 37.02
N PHE A 51 -38.63 13.16 37.88
CA PHE A 51 -38.59 11.72 38.11
C PHE A 51 -39.02 10.88 36.90
N PHE A 52 -40.10 11.26 36.21
CA PHE A 52 -40.70 10.49 35.11
C PHE A 52 -40.12 10.80 33.73
N ILE A 53 -39.69 12.04 33.47
CA ILE A 53 -39.34 12.49 32.11
C ILE A 53 -37.89 13.00 32.03
N LYS A 54 -37.48 13.93 32.89
CA LYS A 54 -36.18 14.61 32.72
C LYS A 54 -34.98 13.78 33.20
N ASN A 55 -35.14 12.99 34.26
CA ASN A 55 -34.05 12.21 34.83
C ASN A 55 -33.92 10.89 34.08
N GLN A 56 -32.79 10.73 33.41
CA GLN A 56 -32.49 9.62 32.50
C GLN A 56 -32.54 8.25 33.19
N ARG A 57 -31.97 8.10 34.38
CA ARG A 57 -31.88 6.79 35.05
C ARG A 57 -33.23 6.36 35.64
N SER A 58 -34.02 7.29 36.17
CA SER A 58 -35.36 6.99 36.69
C SER A 58 -36.36 6.80 35.56
N SER A 59 -36.34 7.64 34.51
CA SER A 59 -37.18 7.49 33.30
C SER A 59 -37.02 6.10 32.69
N LEU A 60 -35.76 5.66 32.47
CA LEU A 60 -35.49 4.35 31.91
C LEU A 60 -36.04 3.20 32.77
N ARG A 61 -35.90 3.28 34.10
CA ARG A 61 -36.44 2.27 35.02
C ARG A 61 -37.96 2.20 34.98
N ILE A 62 -38.63 3.36 34.92
CA ILE A 62 -40.09 3.44 34.85
C ILE A 62 -40.59 2.86 33.53
N ARG A 63 -39.97 3.22 32.40
CA ARG A 63 -40.33 2.68 31.09
C ARG A 63 -40.11 1.17 31.00
N LEU A 64 -39.02 0.66 31.58
CA LEU A 64 -38.74 -0.77 31.67
C LEU A 64 -39.75 -1.50 32.56
N PHE A 65 -40.14 -0.88 33.68
CA PHE A 65 -41.19 -1.41 34.56
C PHE A 65 -42.54 -1.49 33.84
N ASN A 66 -42.97 -0.42 33.19
CA ASN A 66 -44.21 -0.40 32.40
C ASN A 66 -44.16 -1.43 31.26
N PHE A 67 -43.06 -1.50 30.51
CA PHE A 67 -42.84 -2.52 29.48
C PHE A 67 -43.00 -3.95 30.05
N SER A 68 -42.40 -4.24 31.21
CA SER A 68 -42.52 -5.55 31.87
C SER A 68 -43.96 -5.88 32.30
N LEU A 69 -44.71 -4.89 32.79
CA LEU A 69 -46.12 -5.05 33.16
C LEU A 69 -47.00 -5.34 31.95
N LYS A 70 -46.75 -4.66 30.81
CA LYS A 70 -47.49 -4.92 29.56
C LYS A 70 -47.20 -6.31 29.02
N LEU A 71 -45.94 -6.75 29.01
CA LEU A 71 -45.60 -8.13 28.64
C LEU A 71 -46.22 -9.17 29.59
N LEU A 72 -46.20 -8.90 30.90
CA LEU A 72 -46.84 -9.76 31.90
C LEU A 72 -48.34 -9.91 31.62
N SER A 73 -49.04 -8.83 31.23
CA SER A 73 -50.46 -8.92 30.87
C SER A 73 -50.73 -9.81 29.64
N CYS A 74 -49.85 -9.77 28.63
CA CYS A 74 -49.92 -10.65 27.48
C CYS A 74 -49.59 -12.11 27.84
N LEU A 75 -48.63 -12.34 28.74
CA LEU A 75 -48.30 -13.66 29.25
C LEU A 75 -49.46 -14.28 30.04
N LEU A 76 -50.11 -13.49 30.91
CA LEU A 76 -51.30 -13.90 31.64
C LEU A 76 -52.46 -14.23 30.68
N TYR A 77 -52.56 -13.55 29.54
CA TYR A 77 -53.52 -13.90 28.49
C TYR A 77 -53.23 -15.28 27.88
N ILE A 78 -51.96 -15.58 27.56
CA ILE A 78 -51.55 -16.90 27.05
C ILE A 78 -51.85 -18.00 28.08
N ILE A 79 -51.45 -17.79 29.33
CA ILE A 79 -51.70 -18.75 30.42
C ILE A 79 -53.19 -19.00 30.60
N ARG A 80 -54.02 -17.95 30.52
CA ARG A 80 -55.48 -18.08 30.55
C ARG A 80 -55.97 -18.98 29.42
N VAL A 81 -55.53 -18.73 28.17
CA VAL A 81 -55.97 -19.51 27.00
C VAL A 81 -55.56 -20.99 27.12
N LEU A 82 -54.41 -21.29 27.72
CA LEU A 82 -53.94 -22.67 27.90
C LEU A 82 -54.65 -23.43 29.04
N LEU A 83 -55.07 -22.73 30.09
CA LEU A 83 -55.73 -23.33 31.27
C LEU A 83 -57.26 -23.45 31.12
N GLU A 84 -57.83 -22.90 30.06
CA GLU A 84 -59.27 -22.83 29.85
C GLU A 84 -59.82 -24.17 29.32
N ASN A 85 -60.73 -24.80 30.08
CA ASN A 85 -61.48 -25.97 29.61
C ASN A 85 -62.76 -25.51 28.89
N PRO A 86 -63.10 -26.09 27.72
CA PRO A 86 -64.25 -25.63 26.95
C PRO A 86 -65.57 -26.00 27.64
N SER A 87 -66.37 -25.01 28.07
CA SER A 87 -67.76 -25.22 28.48
C SER A 87 -68.68 -25.34 27.26
N GLN A 88 -69.77 -26.11 27.35
CA GLN A 88 -70.83 -26.21 26.33
C GLN A 88 -71.90 -25.14 26.60
N GLY A 89 -72.15 -24.25 25.63
CA GLY A 89 -73.17 -23.18 25.70
C GLY A 89 -73.45 -22.55 24.33
N ASP A 90 -74.41 -21.62 24.25
CA ASP A 90 -74.87 -20.99 22.99
C ASP A 90 -73.76 -20.23 22.23
N GLU A 91 -73.87 -20.19 20.90
CA GLU A 91 -72.86 -19.72 19.94
C GLU A 91 -72.20 -18.36 20.31
N TRP A 92 -72.97 -17.35 20.70
CA TRP A 92 -72.43 -16.01 21.03
C TRP A 92 -71.94 -15.84 22.48
N SER A 93 -72.37 -16.74 23.37
CA SER A 93 -72.00 -16.69 24.78
C SER A 93 -70.50 -16.91 24.97
N HIS A 94 -69.86 -17.69 24.09
CA HIS A 94 -68.43 -18.02 24.14
C HIS A 94 -67.48 -16.87 23.78
N ILE A 95 -67.94 -15.86 23.02
CA ILE A 95 -67.16 -14.65 22.74
C ILE A 95 -67.21 -13.69 23.94
N ILE A 96 -68.41 -13.46 24.46
CA ILE A 96 -68.64 -12.41 25.46
C ILE A 96 -68.29 -12.89 26.87
N TRP A 97 -68.61 -14.15 27.19
CA TRP A 97 -68.42 -14.75 28.51
C TRP A 97 -67.28 -15.77 28.46
N VAL A 98 -66.17 -15.43 29.11
CA VAL A 98 -65.00 -16.28 29.28
C VAL A 98 -64.78 -16.57 30.75
N ASN A 99 -64.80 -17.84 31.11
CA ASN A 99 -64.57 -18.28 32.49
C ASN A 99 -63.08 -18.07 32.85
N ARG A 100 -62.81 -17.13 33.75
CA ARG A 100 -61.44 -16.83 34.21
C ARG A 100 -61.26 -17.33 35.63
N SER A 101 -60.10 -17.92 35.92
CA SER A 101 -59.75 -18.21 37.30
C SER A 101 -59.58 -16.90 38.08
N VAL A 102 -60.13 -16.85 39.29
CA VAL A 102 -60.04 -15.71 40.20
C VAL A 102 -58.59 -15.19 40.40
N PRO A 103 -57.53 -16.03 40.53
CA PRO A 103 -56.17 -15.52 40.67
C PRO A 103 -55.66 -14.81 39.40
N LEU A 104 -55.98 -15.31 38.20
CA LEU A 104 -55.58 -14.64 36.95
C LEU A 104 -56.30 -13.31 36.77
N TRP A 105 -57.60 -13.27 37.10
CA TRP A 105 -58.37 -12.03 37.11
C TRP A 105 -57.79 -11.00 38.10
N GLY A 106 -57.49 -11.42 39.33
CA GLY A 106 -56.90 -10.53 40.35
C GLY A 106 -55.57 -9.92 39.92
N LEU A 107 -54.68 -10.72 39.32
CA LEU A 107 -53.40 -10.24 38.78
C LEU A 107 -53.59 -9.28 37.60
N GLN A 108 -54.53 -9.54 36.69
CA GLN A 108 -54.82 -8.65 35.55
C GLN A 108 -55.40 -7.31 35.99
N VAL A 109 -56.29 -7.31 36.99
CA VAL A 109 -56.86 -6.09 37.58
C VAL A 109 -55.76 -5.25 38.24
N LEU A 110 -54.85 -5.88 38.97
CA LEU A 110 -53.71 -5.18 39.58
C LEU A 110 -52.83 -4.50 38.52
N VAL A 111 -52.49 -5.22 37.45
CA VAL A 111 -51.69 -4.66 36.34
C VAL A 111 -52.42 -3.50 35.65
N ALA A 112 -53.73 -3.64 35.41
CA ALA A 112 -54.55 -2.61 34.77
C ALA A 112 -54.66 -1.34 35.63
N LEU A 113 -54.77 -1.46 36.95
CA LEU A 113 -54.80 -0.32 37.87
C LEU A 113 -53.47 0.45 37.84
N ILE A 114 -52.34 -0.27 37.88
CA ILE A 114 -51.01 0.34 37.84
C ILE A 114 -50.78 1.07 36.52
N SER A 115 -51.13 0.45 35.38
CA SER A 115 -50.88 1.05 34.07
C SER A 115 -51.81 2.23 33.75
N LEU A 116 -53.07 2.17 34.20
CA LEU A 116 -53.99 3.31 34.09
C LEU A 116 -53.54 4.48 34.97
N PHE A 117 -53.08 4.21 36.19
CA PHE A 117 -52.53 5.26 37.05
C PHE A 117 -51.31 5.94 36.41
N GLU A 118 -50.40 5.15 35.85
CA GLU A 118 -49.19 5.67 35.19
C GLU A 118 -49.53 6.53 33.96
N THR A 119 -50.49 6.12 33.13
CA THR A 119 -50.89 6.90 31.94
C THR A 119 -51.59 8.21 32.29
N ILE A 120 -52.44 8.22 33.33
CA ILE A 120 -53.04 9.45 33.85
C ILE A 120 -51.95 10.40 34.37
N LEU A 121 -50.97 9.85 35.09
CA LEU A 121 -49.86 10.63 35.63
C LEU A 121 -48.98 11.23 34.52
N LEU A 122 -48.65 10.44 33.50
CA LEU A 122 -47.91 10.93 32.33
C LEU A 122 -48.72 11.96 31.53
N GLY A 123 -50.04 11.80 31.41
CA GLY A 123 -50.95 12.79 30.82
C GLY A 123 -50.87 14.12 31.55
N TYR A 124 -50.96 14.11 32.89
CA TYR A 124 -50.82 15.30 33.73
C TYR A 124 -49.46 16.00 33.58
N LEU A 125 -48.37 15.22 33.52
CA LEU A 125 -47.01 15.76 33.41
C LEU A 125 -46.69 16.31 32.02
N SER A 126 -47.27 15.74 30.98
CA SER A 126 -47.10 16.16 29.58
C SER A 126 -48.10 17.23 29.14
N TYR A 127 -49.00 17.68 30.02
CA TYR A 127 -50.01 18.68 29.68
C TYR A 127 -49.38 20.03 29.31
N LYS A 128 -49.58 20.43 28.04
CA LYS A 128 -49.12 21.70 27.44
C LYS A 128 -50.26 22.64 26.99
N GLY A 129 -51.51 22.35 27.36
CA GLY A 129 -52.69 23.18 27.05
C GLY A 129 -53.88 22.41 26.46
N ASN A 130 -53.62 21.42 25.60
CA ASN A 130 -54.66 20.64 24.92
C ASN A 130 -54.82 19.23 25.49
N ILE A 131 -55.94 18.97 26.17
CA ILE A 131 -56.26 17.63 26.71
C ILE A 131 -56.72 16.69 25.57
N TRP A 132 -57.46 17.23 24.59
CA TRP A 132 -57.97 16.46 23.45
C TRP A 132 -56.88 15.78 22.63
N GLU A 133 -55.73 16.45 22.47
CA GLU A 133 -54.58 15.90 21.76
C GLU A 133 -54.01 14.67 22.48
N GLN A 134 -54.00 14.67 23.82
CA GLN A 134 -53.52 13.53 24.59
C GLN A 134 -54.52 12.36 24.57
N ILE A 135 -55.82 12.67 24.63
CA ILE A 135 -56.88 11.65 24.64
C ILE A 135 -56.99 10.93 23.29
N LEU A 136 -56.81 11.65 22.18
CA LEU A 136 -56.92 11.08 20.83
C LEU A 136 -55.68 10.29 20.37
N ARG A 137 -54.62 10.22 21.19
CA ARG A 137 -53.45 9.39 20.88
C ARG A 137 -53.81 7.90 20.99
N ILE A 138 -53.45 7.14 19.96
CA ILE A 138 -53.63 5.67 19.88
C ILE A 138 -53.24 4.93 21.18
N PRO A 139 -52.07 5.17 21.81
CA PRO A 139 -51.72 4.48 23.06
C PRO A 139 -52.68 4.81 24.21
N PHE A 140 -53.21 6.02 24.31
CA PHE A 140 -54.17 6.37 25.35
C PHE A 140 -55.52 5.66 25.13
N ILE A 141 -55.97 5.59 23.87
CA ILE A 141 -57.19 4.87 23.49
C ILE A 141 -57.06 3.38 23.80
N LEU A 142 -55.94 2.75 23.42
CA LEU A 142 -55.68 1.33 23.70
C LEU A 142 -55.63 1.05 25.20
N GLU A 143 -55.05 1.95 25.99
CA GLU A 143 -55.01 1.82 27.45
C GLU A 143 -56.42 1.86 28.04
N ILE A 144 -57.27 2.79 27.60
CA ILE A 144 -58.67 2.88 28.05
C ILE A 144 -59.44 1.59 27.70
N ILE A 145 -59.32 1.12 26.46
CA ILE A 145 -60.01 -0.10 25.99
C ILE A 145 -59.62 -1.32 26.85
N ASN A 146 -58.35 -1.41 27.26
CA ASN A 146 -57.86 -2.57 28.00
C ASN A 146 -58.05 -2.46 29.52
N ALA A 147 -57.87 -1.27 30.12
CA ALA A 147 -57.84 -1.12 31.57
C ALA A 147 -59.21 -0.80 32.19
N VAL A 148 -60.06 -0.01 31.52
CA VAL A 148 -61.35 0.42 32.08
C VAL A 148 -62.31 -0.75 32.32
N PRO A 149 -62.46 -1.74 31.40
CA PRO A 149 -63.30 -2.91 31.66
C PRO A 149 -62.88 -3.71 32.91
N PHE A 150 -61.58 -3.80 33.20
CA PHE A 150 -61.10 -4.44 34.41
C PHE A 150 -61.50 -3.70 35.68
N ILE A 151 -61.46 -2.37 35.66
CA ILE A 151 -61.89 -1.53 36.78
C ILE A 151 -63.39 -1.70 37.02
N ILE A 152 -64.20 -1.70 35.95
CA ILE A 152 -65.64 -1.94 36.04
C ILE A 152 -65.95 -3.31 36.65
N SER A 153 -65.14 -4.34 36.33
CA SER A 153 -65.30 -5.70 36.88
C SER A 153 -65.07 -5.82 38.39
N ILE A 154 -64.46 -4.82 39.04
CA ILE A 154 -64.31 -4.76 40.51
C ILE A 154 -65.68 -4.46 41.15
N PHE A 155 -66.41 -3.51 40.58
CA PHE A 155 -67.69 -3.05 41.11
C PHE A 155 -68.84 -3.99 40.77
N TRP A 156 -68.73 -4.74 39.67
CA TRP A 156 -69.79 -5.63 39.17
C TRP A 156 -69.28 -7.08 39.10
N PRO A 157 -69.67 -7.95 40.06
CA PRO A 157 -69.17 -9.34 40.10
C PRO A 157 -69.59 -10.17 38.89
N SER A 158 -70.75 -9.87 38.27
CA SER A 158 -71.22 -10.53 37.05
C SER A 158 -70.34 -10.24 35.82
N LEU A 159 -69.59 -9.13 35.82
CA LEU A 159 -68.73 -8.73 34.70
C LEU A 159 -67.31 -9.33 34.77
N ARG A 160 -66.98 -10.13 35.78
CA ARG A 160 -65.66 -10.80 35.89
C ARG A 160 -65.39 -11.75 34.73
N ASN A 161 -66.45 -12.33 34.17
CA ASN A 161 -66.38 -13.24 33.03
C ASN A 161 -66.45 -12.51 31.68
N LEU A 162 -66.68 -11.19 31.64
CA LEU A 162 -66.70 -10.44 30.39
C LEU A 162 -65.34 -10.50 29.69
N PHE A 163 -65.28 -10.77 28.39
CA PHE A 163 -64.04 -10.74 27.63
C PHE A 163 -63.47 -9.31 27.53
N VAL A 164 -62.15 -9.20 27.69
CA VAL A 164 -61.40 -7.95 27.52
C VAL A 164 -60.21 -8.25 26.60
N PRO A 165 -59.98 -7.48 25.52
CA PRO A 165 -58.94 -7.76 24.52
C PRO A 165 -57.53 -7.36 25.01
N VAL A 166 -57.09 -7.96 26.13
CA VAL A 166 -55.79 -7.67 26.78
C VAL A 166 -54.60 -7.89 25.84
N PHE A 167 -54.75 -8.74 24.83
CA PHE A 167 -53.70 -8.99 23.85
C PHE A 167 -53.27 -7.71 23.10
N LEU A 168 -54.12 -6.66 23.01
CA LEU A 168 -53.76 -5.36 22.44
C LEU A 168 -52.69 -4.61 23.24
N ASN A 169 -52.41 -5.01 24.49
CA ASN A 169 -51.29 -4.47 25.28
C ASN A 169 -49.92 -4.72 24.64
N CYS A 170 -49.80 -5.59 23.64
CA CYS A 170 -48.56 -5.75 22.88
C CYS A 170 -48.15 -4.46 22.16
N TRP A 171 -49.11 -3.70 21.61
CA TRP A 171 -48.83 -2.42 20.95
C TRP A 171 -48.40 -1.34 21.93
N LEU A 172 -48.93 -1.39 23.17
CA LEU A 172 -48.48 -0.52 24.26
C LEU A 172 -47.08 -0.87 24.74
N ALA A 173 -46.76 -2.17 24.80
CA ALA A 173 -45.39 -2.63 25.08
C ALA A 173 -44.41 -2.15 24.00
N LYS A 174 -44.80 -2.24 22.72
CA LYS A 174 -44.02 -1.70 21.60
C LYS A 174 -43.79 -0.19 21.72
N HIS A 175 -44.82 0.59 22.03
CA HIS A 175 -44.67 2.03 22.24
C HIS A 175 -43.79 2.36 23.47
N ALA A 176 -43.87 1.59 24.56
CA ALA A 176 -42.97 1.74 25.71
C ALA A 176 -41.50 1.44 25.34
N LEU A 177 -41.28 0.44 24.48
CA LEU A 177 -39.97 0.05 23.94
C LEU A 177 -39.37 1.14 23.05
N GLU A 178 -40.15 1.71 22.12
CA GLU A 178 -39.73 2.84 21.27
C GLU A 178 -39.28 4.03 22.12
N ASN A 179 -40.08 4.39 23.12
CA ASN A 179 -39.73 5.46 24.04
C ASN A 179 -38.46 5.14 24.84
N MET A 180 -38.31 3.93 25.36
CA MET A 180 -37.10 3.52 26.08
C MET A 180 -35.86 3.63 25.19
N ILE A 181 -35.95 3.22 23.92
CA ILE A 181 -34.89 3.29 22.93
C ILE A 181 -34.49 4.73 22.62
N ASN A 182 -35.47 5.63 22.44
CA ASN A 182 -35.22 7.03 22.15
C ASN A 182 -34.47 7.73 23.29
N ASP A 183 -34.79 7.40 24.55
CA ASP A 183 -34.05 7.88 25.72
C ASP A 183 -32.61 7.32 25.75
N LEU A 184 -32.44 6.05 25.37
CA LEU A 184 -31.12 5.41 25.24
C LEU A 184 -30.28 6.06 24.14
N HIS A 185 -30.89 6.40 23.00
CA HIS A 185 -30.22 7.07 21.90
C HIS A 185 -29.79 8.50 22.29
N ARG A 186 -30.64 9.23 23.01
CA ARG A 186 -30.30 10.55 23.55
C ARG A 186 -29.16 10.50 24.57
N ALA A 187 -29.09 9.41 25.33
CA ALA A 187 -28.07 9.19 26.36
C ALA A 187 -26.70 8.75 25.81
N ILE A 188 -26.72 8.00 24.72
CA ILE A 188 -25.55 7.32 24.18
C ILE A 188 -25.45 7.74 22.71
N GLN A 189 -24.59 8.72 22.40
CA GLN A 189 -24.21 9.11 21.04
C GLN A 189 -23.40 8.00 20.31
N ARG A 190 -23.81 6.73 20.44
CA ARG A 190 -23.25 5.62 19.67
C ARG A 190 -24.17 5.36 18.49
N THR A 191 -23.76 5.85 17.32
CA THR A 191 -24.35 5.58 16.00
C THR A 191 -24.69 4.09 15.80
N GLN A 192 -23.81 3.19 16.25
CA GLN A 192 -23.98 1.74 16.17
C GLN A 192 -25.18 1.19 16.97
N SER A 193 -25.56 1.85 18.06
CA SER A 193 -26.75 1.45 18.82
C SER A 193 -28.04 1.88 18.13
N ALA A 194 -28.02 2.94 17.32
CA ALA A 194 -29.21 3.44 16.64
C ALA A 194 -29.76 2.42 15.64
N MET A 195 -28.90 1.87 14.79
CA MET A 195 -29.29 0.87 13.78
C MET A 195 -29.83 -0.41 14.43
N PHE A 196 -29.15 -0.92 15.47
CA PHE A 196 -29.62 -2.10 16.19
C PHE A 196 -30.96 -1.87 16.89
N ASN A 197 -31.12 -0.70 17.51
CA ASN A 197 -32.35 -0.34 18.19
C ASN A 197 -33.52 -0.17 17.19
N GLN A 198 -33.26 0.38 16.00
CA GLN A 198 -34.27 0.50 14.95
C GLN A 198 -34.71 -0.87 14.43
N VAL A 199 -33.77 -1.81 14.22
CA VAL A 199 -34.09 -3.21 13.88
C VAL A 199 -34.94 -3.85 14.98
N LEU A 200 -34.64 -3.58 16.25
CA LEU A 200 -35.41 -4.12 17.38
C LEU A 200 -36.86 -3.59 17.42
N ILE A 201 -37.10 -2.34 17.02
CA ILE A 201 -38.46 -1.77 16.86
C ILE A 201 -39.21 -2.48 15.73
N LEU A 202 -38.57 -2.70 14.58
CA LEU A 202 -39.17 -3.40 13.44
C LEU A 202 -39.48 -4.89 13.73
N ILE A 203 -38.64 -5.56 14.54
CA ILE A 203 -38.94 -6.92 15.00
C ILE A 203 -40.13 -6.89 15.95
N SER A 204 -40.22 -5.88 16.82
CA SER A 204 -41.33 -5.72 17.75
C SER A 204 -42.67 -5.47 17.04
N THR A 205 -42.72 -4.67 15.96
CA THR A 205 -43.93 -4.48 15.14
C THR A 205 -44.42 -5.78 14.52
N LEU A 206 -43.51 -6.56 13.92
CA LEU A 206 -43.79 -7.85 13.31
C LEU A 206 -44.40 -8.82 14.33
N LEU A 207 -43.78 -8.94 15.51
CA LEU A 207 -44.25 -9.81 16.59
C LEU A 207 -45.61 -9.36 17.14
N CYS A 208 -45.85 -8.04 17.28
CA CYS A 208 -47.15 -7.52 17.73
C CYS A 208 -48.28 -7.80 16.73
N LEU A 209 -48.00 -7.62 15.43
CA LEU A 209 -48.96 -7.90 14.37
C LEU A 209 -49.33 -9.39 14.32
N ILE A 210 -48.33 -10.27 14.39
CA ILE A 210 -48.53 -11.72 14.45
C ILE A 210 -49.31 -12.09 15.72
N PHE A 211 -48.92 -11.58 16.89
CA PHE A 211 -49.57 -11.90 18.16
C PHE A 211 -51.04 -11.47 18.22
N THR A 212 -51.36 -10.27 17.71
CA THR A 212 -52.76 -9.80 17.63
C THR A 212 -53.61 -10.63 16.69
N CYS A 213 -53.04 -11.10 15.57
CA CYS A 213 -53.75 -12.00 14.65
C CYS A 213 -54.05 -13.35 15.30
N ILE A 214 -53.05 -13.95 15.98
CA ILE A 214 -53.20 -15.24 16.68
C ILE A 214 -54.31 -15.15 17.72
N CYS A 215 -54.24 -14.12 18.58
CA CYS A 215 -55.19 -13.95 19.67
C CYS A 215 -56.59 -13.63 19.14
N GLY A 216 -56.70 -12.84 18.07
CA GLY A 216 -57.98 -12.48 17.45
C GLY A 216 -58.67 -13.69 16.82
N ILE A 217 -57.95 -14.48 16.03
CA ILE A 217 -58.51 -15.68 15.37
C ILE A 217 -58.85 -16.75 16.39
N GLN A 218 -57.95 -17.03 17.34
CA GLN A 218 -58.22 -17.97 18.43
C GLN A 218 -59.48 -17.60 19.21
N HIS A 219 -59.73 -16.31 19.41
CA HIS A 219 -60.90 -15.84 20.14
C HIS A 219 -62.19 -15.91 19.33
N LEU A 220 -62.17 -15.53 18.04
CA LEU A 220 -63.35 -15.54 17.17
C LEU A 220 -63.76 -16.96 16.75
N GLU A 221 -62.81 -17.86 16.54
CA GLU A 221 -63.07 -19.27 16.19
C GLU A 221 -63.54 -20.11 17.40
N ARG A 222 -63.74 -19.50 18.58
CA ARG A 222 -64.41 -20.18 19.70
C ARG A 222 -65.86 -20.57 19.38
N ILE A 223 -66.52 -19.88 18.43
CA ILE A 223 -67.89 -20.18 18.00
C ILE A 223 -67.92 -21.41 17.07
N GLY A 224 -66.98 -21.48 16.13
CA GLY A 224 -66.92 -22.50 15.09
C GLY A 224 -66.06 -23.69 15.52
N LYS A 225 -64.88 -23.80 14.90
CA LYS A 225 -63.94 -24.87 15.21
C LYS A 225 -62.97 -24.41 16.31
N LYS A 226 -62.94 -25.12 17.44
CA LYS A 226 -62.05 -24.81 18.56
C LYS A 226 -60.57 -25.03 18.17
N LEU A 227 -59.95 -23.99 17.61
CA LEU A 227 -58.53 -23.98 17.27
C LEU A 227 -57.68 -23.78 18.52
N ASN A 228 -56.59 -24.55 18.62
CA ASN A 228 -55.58 -24.28 19.63
C ASN A 228 -54.83 -22.97 19.30
N LEU A 229 -54.15 -22.40 20.30
CA LEU A 229 -53.27 -21.24 20.09
C LEU A 229 -52.19 -21.55 19.03
N PHE A 230 -51.69 -22.80 19.01
CA PHE A 230 -50.70 -23.25 18.04
C PHE A 230 -51.28 -23.36 16.62
N ASP A 231 -52.49 -23.91 16.47
CA ASP A 231 -53.17 -23.99 15.16
C ASP A 231 -53.47 -22.59 14.61
N SER A 232 -53.78 -21.64 15.51
CA SER A 232 -53.97 -20.23 15.18
C SER A 232 -52.66 -19.55 14.76
N LEU A 233 -51.54 -19.86 15.42
CA LEU A 233 -50.19 -19.43 15.01
C LEU A 233 -49.84 -19.96 13.62
N TYR A 234 -50.04 -21.25 13.39
CA TYR A 234 -49.82 -21.87 12.10
C TYR A 234 -50.67 -21.19 11.01
N PHE A 235 -51.97 -21.01 11.24
CA PHE A 235 -52.86 -20.30 10.33
C PHE A 235 -52.39 -18.87 10.02
N CYS A 236 -52.01 -18.10 11.05
CA CYS A 236 -51.54 -16.73 10.87
C CYS A 236 -50.27 -16.66 10.01
N ILE A 237 -49.30 -17.55 10.26
CA ILE A 237 -48.04 -17.59 9.50
C ILE A 237 -48.32 -18.01 8.05
N VAL A 238 -49.15 -19.02 7.82
CA VAL A 238 -49.51 -19.50 6.46
C VAL A 238 -50.26 -18.44 5.66
N THR A 239 -51.14 -17.70 6.34
CA THR A 239 -51.93 -16.62 5.71
C THR A 239 -51.07 -15.40 5.41
N PHE A 240 -50.22 -14.96 6.34
CA PHE A 240 -49.34 -13.79 6.15
C PHE A 240 -48.19 -14.05 5.17
N SER A 241 -47.75 -15.30 5.04
CA SER A 241 -46.81 -15.71 4.00
C SER A 241 -47.49 -15.89 2.63
N THR A 242 -48.81 -15.66 2.53
CA THR A 242 -49.62 -15.80 1.31
C THR A 242 -49.60 -17.21 0.70
N VAL A 243 -49.22 -18.22 1.48
CA VAL A 243 -49.16 -19.63 1.03
C VAL A 243 -50.56 -20.22 0.91
N GLY A 244 -51.38 -20.07 1.96
CA GLY A 244 -52.79 -20.43 1.94
C GLY A 244 -53.09 -21.92 1.67
N PHE A 245 -52.55 -22.84 2.48
CA PHE A 245 -52.80 -24.28 2.32
C PHE A 245 -54.27 -24.70 2.40
N GLY A 246 -55.09 -23.96 3.17
CA GLY A 246 -56.53 -24.23 3.30
C GLY A 246 -56.89 -25.40 4.22
N ASP A 247 -55.92 -25.91 4.99
CA ASP A 247 -56.08 -26.97 5.99
C ASP A 247 -56.72 -26.48 7.29
N VAL A 248 -56.36 -25.29 7.74
CA VAL A 248 -57.05 -24.53 8.79
C VAL A 248 -57.71 -23.33 8.11
N THR A 249 -59.02 -23.18 8.27
CA THR A 249 -59.78 -22.07 7.68
C THR A 249 -60.79 -21.49 8.68
N PRO A 250 -61.06 -20.17 8.60
CA PRO A 250 -62.08 -19.55 9.43
C PRO A 250 -63.48 -19.93 8.91
N GLU A 251 -64.33 -20.49 9.77
CA GLU A 251 -65.68 -20.91 9.37
C GLU A 251 -66.72 -19.81 9.65
N THR A 252 -66.53 -19.03 10.72
CA THR A 252 -67.49 -18.03 11.20
C THR A 252 -67.46 -16.72 10.39
N TRP A 253 -68.56 -15.99 10.35
CA TRP A 253 -68.62 -14.71 9.61
C TRP A 253 -67.71 -13.64 10.23
N SER A 254 -67.60 -13.62 11.56
CA SER A 254 -66.80 -12.64 12.30
C SER A 254 -65.30 -12.91 12.15
N SER A 255 -64.88 -14.18 12.21
CA SER A 255 -63.49 -14.57 11.93
C SER A 255 -63.10 -14.33 10.48
N LYS A 256 -63.98 -14.60 9.50
CA LYS A 256 -63.74 -14.29 8.08
C LYS A 256 -63.51 -12.80 7.86
N LEU A 257 -64.37 -11.93 8.40
CA LEU A 257 -64.21 -10.48 8.29
C LEU A 257 -62.90 -10.01 8.94
N PHE A 258 -62.58 -10.52 10.13
CA PHE A 258 -61.32 -10.21 10.82
C PHE A 258 -60.10 -10.63 9.99
N VAL A 259 -60.11 -11.84 9.42
CA VAL A 259 -59.02 -12.33 8.57
C VAL A 259 -58.85 -11.47 7.32
N VAL A 260 -59.92 -11.03 6.66
CA VAL A 260 -59.84 -10.11 5.51
C VAL A 260 -59.16 -8.79 5.91
N ILE A 261 -59.56 -8.19 7.04
CA ILE A 261 -58.95 -6.96 7.55
C ILE A 261 -57.47 -7.18 7.86
N MET A 262 -57.14 -8.28 8.55
CA MET A 262 -55.76 -8.60 8.92
C MET A 262 -54.89 -8.92 7.70
N ILE A 263 -55.44 -9.52 6.64
CA ILE A 263 -54.73 -9.71 5.36
C ILE A 263 -54.42 -8.35 4.73
N CYS A 264 -55.39 -7.43 4.65
CA CYS A 264 -55.15 -6.09 4.11
C CYS A 264 -54.07 -5.34 4.90
N VAL A 265 -54.12 -5.40 6.24
CA VAL A 265 -53.09 -4.78 7.11
C VAL A 265 -51.73 -5.46 6.91
N ALA A 266 -51.68 -6.79 6.87
CA ALA A 266 -50.44 -7.55 6.71
C ALA A 266 -49.78 -7.31 5.34
N LEU A 267 -50.56 -7.28 4.25
CA LEU A 267 -50.04 -7.04 2.90
C LEU A 267 -49.43 -5.63 2.73
N VAL A 268 -49.90 -4.64 3.49
CA VAL A 268 -49.31 -3.29 3.49
C VAL A 268 -48.11 -3.21 4.44
N VAL A 269 -48.25 -3.70 5.67
CA VAL A 269 -47.24 -3.49 6.72
C VAL A 269 -46.04 -4.43 6.53
N LEU A 270 -46.25 -5.73 6.28
CA LEU A 270 -45.16 -6.71 6.28
C LEU A 270 -44.08 -6.43 5.23
N PRO A 271 -44.41 -6.12 3.94
CA PRO A 271 -43.37 -5.86 2.94
C PRO A 271 -42.49 -4.66 3.32
N ILE A 272 -43.10 -3.56 3.77
CA ILE A 272 -42.39 -2.35 4.19
C ILE A 272 -41.45 -2.65 5.37
N GLN A 273 -41.92 -3.42 6.37
CA GLN A 273 -41.11 -3.77 7.53
C GLN A 273 -39.94 -4.69 7.16
N PHE A 274 -40.16 -5.67 6.27
CA PHE A 274 -39.10 -6.57 5.82
C PHE A 274 -38.04 -5.85 4.98
N GLU A 275 -38.45 -4.96 4.06
CA GLU A 275 -37.53 -4.17 3.25
C GLU A 275 -36.67 -3.24 4.13
N GLN A 276 -37.29 -2.52 5.07
CA GLN A 276 -36.57 -1.66 6.01
C GLN A 276 -35.62 -2.47 6.89
N MET A 277 -36.04 -3.63 7.40
CA MET A 277 -35.18 -4.50 8.19
C MET A 277 -34.00 -5.03 7.37
N ALA A 278 -34.24 -5.45 6.13
CA ALA A 278 -33.20 -5.92 5.21
C ALA A 278 -32.21 -4.81 4.87
N TYR A 279 -32.70 -3.59 4.60
CA TYR A 279 -31.87 -2.41 4.34
C TYR A 279 -30.95 -2.10 5.53
N LEU A 280 -31.50 -1.96 6.74
CA LEU A 280 -30.73 -1.66 7.95
C LEU A 280 -29.72 -2.77 8.29
N TRP A 281 -30.11 -4.03 8.08
CA TRP A 281 -29.22 -5.17 8.27
C TRP A 281 -28.06 -5.17 7.26
N MET A 282 -28.36 -4.89 6.00
CA MET A 282 -27.36 -4.81 4.93
C MET A 282 -26.41 -3.63 5.14
N GLU A 283 -26.94 -2.45 5.51
CA GLU A 283 -26.14 -1.27 5.82
C GLU A 283 -25.20 -1.50 7.00
N ARG A 284 -25.64 -2.24 8.03
CA ARG A 284 -24.78 -2.67 9.14
C ARG A 284 -23.66 -3.60 8.67
N GLN A 285 -23.92 -4.50 7.72
CA GLN A 285 -22.88 -5.36 7.16
C GLN A 285 -21.88 -4.56 6.32
N LYS A 286 -22.34 -3.59 5.53
CA LYS A 286 -21.50 -2.73 4.70
C LYS A 286 -20.62 -1.79 5.52
N SER A 287 -21.21 -1.13 6.53
CA SER A 287 -20.48 -0.21 7.40
C SER A 287 -19.46 -0.90 8.29
N GLY A 288 -19.55 -2.23 8.45
CA GLY A 288 -18.71 -3.03 9.31
C GLY A 288 -19.19 -2.99 10.77
N GLY A 289 -18.84 -4.02 11.54
CA GLY A 289 -19.13 -4.09 12.98
C GLY A 289 -18.15 -3.28 13.83
N ASN A 290 -18.10 -3.48 15.14
CA ASN A 290 -17.08 -2.87 16.00
C ASN A 290 -15.95 -3.86 16.27
N TYR A 291 -14.70 -3.38 16.37
CA TYR A 291 -13.64 -4.20 16.90
C TYR A 291 -13.86 -4.39 18.41
N SER A 292 -14.04 -5.64 18.83
CA SER A 292 -14.50 -5.95 20.18
C SER A 292 -13.38 -5.69 21.20
N ARG A 293 -13.75 -5.15 22.37
CA ARG A 293 -12.78 -4.86 23.43
C ARG A 293 -12.08 -6.10 23.95
N HIS A 294 -12.80 -7.22 24.06
CA HIS A 294 -12.19 -8.48 24.51
C HIS A 294 -11.06 -8.90 23.57
N ARG A 295 -11.31 -8.82 22.26
CA ARG A 295 -10.33 -9.14 21.23
C ARG A 295 -9.11 -8.21 21.28
N ALA A 296 -9.34 -6.89 21.38
CA ALA A 296 -8.26 -5.91 21.46
C ALA A 296 -7.31 -6.08 22.66
N GLN A 297 -7.80 -6.69 23.76
CA GLN A 297 -6.99 -6.92 24.95
C GLN A 297 -6.23 -8.25 24.90
N THR A 298 -6.75 -9.24 24.17
CA THR A 298 -6.15 -10.58 24.07
C THR A 298 -5.22 -10.73 22.88
N GLU A 299 -5.57 -10.10 21.76
CA GLU A 299 -4.90 -10.22 20.48
C GLU A 299 -4.31 -8.86 20.09
N LYS A 300 -3.16 -8.89 19.41
CA LYS A 300 -2.51 -7.69 18.90
C LYS A 300 -3.17 -7.26 17.59
N HIS A 301 -3.49 -5.99 17.47
CA HIS A 301 -4.03 -5.42 16.24
C HIS A 301 -3.28 -4.16 15.82
N VAL A 302 -3.29 -3.95 14.51
CA VAL A 302 -2.75 -2.78 13.83
C VAL A 302 -3.88 -2.14 13.04
N VAL A 303 -3.88 -0.80 13.01
CA VAL A 303 -4.92 -0.06 12.29
C VAL A 303 -4.36 0.60 11.03
N LEU A 304 -5.04 0.41 9.92
CA LEU A 304 -4.72 0.97 8.61
C LEU A 304 -5.76 2.04 8.23
N CYS A 305 -5.34 3.31 8.27
CA CYS A 305 -6.15 4.47 7.90
C CYS A 305 -5.86 4.89 6.45
N VAL A 306 -6.89 4.89 5.61
CA VAL A 306 -6.76 5.25 4.18
C VAL A 306 -8.00 6.01 3.68
N SER A 307 -7.85 6.87 2.65
CA SER A 307 -8.99 7.60 2.04
C SER A 307 -9.87 6.70 1.17
N SER A 308 -9.22 5.94 0.28
CA SER A 308 -9.85 4.98 -0.62
C SER A 308 -8.91 3.79 -0.81
N LEU A 309 -9.48 2.59 -0.79
CA LEU A 309 -8.71 1.35 -0.74
C LEU A 309 -8.81 0.61 -2.07
N LYS A 310 -7.71 0.63 -2.83
CA LYS A 310 -7.54 -0.17 -4.06
C LYS A 310 -7.02 -1.57 -3.73
N ILE A 311 -7.27 -2.53 -4.62
CA ILE A 311 -6.79 -3.92 -4.47
C ILE A 311 -5.27 -3.96 -4.41
N ASP A 312 -4.58 -3.24 -5.29
CA ASP A 312 -3.13 -3.29 -5.39
C ASP A 312 -2.48 -2.85 -4.06
N LEU A 313 -2.93 -1.72 -3.50
CA LEU A 313 -2.46 -1.24 -2.21
C LEU A 313 -2.71 -2.24 -1.07
N LEU A 314 -3.91 -2.82 -1.01
CA LEU A 314 -4.26 -3.79 0.03
C LEU A 314 -3.45 -5.07 -0.09
N MET A 315 -3.30 -5.59 -1.31
CA MET A 315 -2.56 -6.82 -1.56
C MET A 315 -1.08 -6.65 -1.25
N ASP A 316 -0.48 -5.55 -1.69
CA ASP A 316 0.93 -5.25 -1.40
C ASP A 316 1.15 -5.09 0.11
N PHE A 317 0.22 -4.43 0.82
CA PHE A 317 0.26 -4.32 2.29
C PHE A 317 0.13 -5.68 2.99
N LEU A 318 -0.91 -6.46 2.68
CA LEU A 318 -1.18 -7.73 3.36
C LEU A 318 -0.09 -8.78 3.09
N ASN A 319 0.39 -8.86 1.86
CA ASN A 319 1.43 -9.80 1.48
C ASN A 319 2.75 -9.48 2.17
N GLU A 320 3.14 -8.20 2.23
CA GLU A 320 4.36 -7.76 2.92
C GLU A 320 4.24 -7.92 4.45
N PHE A 321 3.10 -7.49 5.02
CA PHE A 321 2.87 -7.56 6.46
C PHE A 321 2.86 -9.01 6.97
N TYR A 322 2.16 -9.93 6.29
CA TYR A 322 2.07 -11.33 6.70
C TYR A 322 3.21 -12.23 6.20
N ALA A 323 4.17 -11.70 5.42
CA ALA A 323 5.36 -12.45 5.01
C ALA A 323 6.23 -12.84 6.22
N HIS A 324 6.29 -11.97 7.23
CA HIS A 324 7.07 -12.19 8.44
C HIS A 324 6.38 -13.20 9.38
N PRO A 325 7.10 -14.22 9.91
CA PRO A 325 6.50 -15.25 10.75
C PRO A 325 5.96 -14.69 12.07
N ARG A 326 6.59 -13.65 12.63
CA ARG A 326 6.16 -13.01 13.89
C ARG A 326 4.84 -12.24 13.75
N LEU A 327 4.43 -11.90 12.53
CA LEU A 327 3.25 -11.08 12.24
C LEU A 327 2.00 -11.90 11.90
N GLN A 328 2.09 -13.23 11.84
CA GLN A 328 0.99 -14.09 11.41
C GLN A 328 -0.23 -14.06 12.35
N ASP A 329 -0.01 -13.73 13.62
CA ASP A 329 -1.04 -13.69 14.66
C ASP A 329 -1.70 -12.30 14.80
N TYR A 330 -1.25 -11.31 14.04
CA TYR A 330 -1.77 -9.93 14.13
C TYR A 330 -3.04 -9.76 13.32
N TYR A 331 -3.95 -8.95 13.86
CA TYR A 331 -5.15 -8.51 13.15
C TYR A 331 -4.92 -7.16 12.50
N VAL A 332 -5.34 -7.04 11.24
CA VAL A 332 -5.33 -5.76 10.50
C VAL A 332 -6.74 -5.20 10.49
N VAL A 333 -6.92 -4.06 11.14
CA VAL A 333 -8.18 -3.32 11.15
C VAL A 333 -8.08 -2.16 10.17
N ILE A 334 -8.94 -2.12 9.16
CA ILE A 334 -8.93 -1.07 8.14
C ILE A 334 -9.97 -0.02 8.52
N LEU A 335 -9.57 1.25 8.59
CA LEU A 335 -10.44 2.42 8.71
C LEU A 335 -10.45 3.18 7.38
N CYS A 336 -11.58 3.17 6.69
CA CYS A 336 -11.76 3.86 5.42
C CYS A 336 -13.14 4.56 5.38
N PRO A 337 -13.23 5.84 4.97
CA PRO A 337 -14.51 6.55 4.91
C PRO A 337 -15.41 6.06 3.76
N THR A 338 -14.79 5.58 2.67
CA THR A 338 -15.46 5.04 1.49
C THR A 338 -16.06 3.67 1.80
N GLU A 339 -17.08 3.22 1.04
CA GLU A 339 -17.59 1.86 1.15
C GLU A 339 -16.59 0.81 0.61
N MET A 340 -16.83 -0.46 0.94
CA MET A 340 -16.00 -1.56 0.44
C MET A 340 -16.28 -1.85 -1.04
N ASP A 341 -15.26 -1.68 -1.88
CA ASP A 341 -15.32 -2.03 -3.29
C ASP A 341 -15.59 -3.53 -3.51
N VAL A 342 -16.30 -3.86 -4.60
CA VAL A 342 -16.67 -5.24 -4.96
C VAL A 342 -15.46 -6.16 -5.09
N GLN A 343 -14.33 -5.63 -5.56
CA GLN A 343 -13.11 -6.41 -5.73
C GLN A 343 -12.39 -6.65 -4.40
N VAL A 344 -12.28 -5.62 -3.56
CA VAL A 344 -11.74 -5.71 -2.19
C VAL A 344 -12.56 -6.71 -1.37
N ARG A 345 -13.88 -6.70 -1.53
CA ARG A 345 -14.76 -7.68 -0.87
C ARG A 345 -14.43 -9.12 -1.22
N ARG A 346 -14.08 -9.42 -2.48
CA ARG A 346 -13.67 -10.78 -2.89
C ARG A 346 -12.35 -11.18 -2.24
N VAL A 347 -11.41 -10.24 -2.15
CA VAL A 347 -10.14 -10.43 -1.44
C VAL A 347 -10.43 -10.77 0.02
N LEU A 348 -11.15 -9.93 0.75
CA LEU A 348 -11.45 -10.15 2.17
C LEU A 348 -12.27 -11.41 2.48
N GLN A 349 -12.94 -12.01 1.48
CA GLN A 349 -13.64 -13.29 1.63
C GLN A 349 -12.73 -14.52 1.59
N ILE A 350 -11.47 -14.37 1.12
CA ILE A 350 -10.51 -15.48 1.08
C ILE A 350 -10.23 -15.98 2.51
N PRO A 351 -10.23 -17.30 2.78
CA PRO A 351 -10.11 -17.85 4.14
C PRO A 351 -8.88 -17.36 4.92
N MET A 352 -7.77 -17.08 4.24
CA MET A 352 -6.55 -16.55 4.85
C MET A 352 -6.74 -15.14 5.43
N TRP A 353 -7.49 -14.28 4.74
CA TRP A 353 -7.68 -12.87 5.13
C TRP A 353 -8.97 -12.63 5.88
N SER A 354 -10.01 -13.45 5.69
CA SER A 354 -11.31 -13.29 6.36
C SER A 354 -11.23 -13.41 7.88
N GLN A 355 -10.27 -14.20 8.38
CA GLN A 355 -10.00 -14.33 9.81
C GLN A 355 -9.14 -13.18 10.35
N ARG A 356 -8.27 -12.59 9.53
CA ARG A 356 -7.19 -11.70 9.98
C ARG A 356 -7.48 -10.21 9.73
N VAL A 357 -8.25 -9.90 8.68
CA VAL A 357 -8.50 -8.54 8.22
C VAL A 357 -9.94 -8.15 8.49
N ILE A 358 -10.12 -7.02 9.18
CA ILE A 358 -11.43 -6.50 9.54
C ILE A 358 -11.58 -5.12 8.93
N TYR A 359 -12.54 -4.97 8.04
CA TYR A 359 -12.85 -3.69 7.42
C TYR A 359 -13.91 -2.93 8.22
N LEU A 360 -13.60 -1.69 8.58
CA LEU A 360 -14.47 -0.77 9.29
C LEU A 360 -14.66 0.50 8.45
N GLN A 361 -15.90 0.79 8.06
CA GLN A 361 -16.22 2.06 7.41
C GLN A 361 -16.19 3.19 8.45
N GLY A 362 -15.32 4.17 8.27
CA GLY A 362 -15.13 5.27 9.21
C GLY A 362 -13.91 6.13 8.86
N SER A 363 -13.88 7.37 9.36
CA SER A 363 -12.75 8.28 9.16
C SER A 363 -11.91 8.40 10.42
N ALA A 364 -10.59 8.39 10.28
CA ALA A 364 -9.67 8.61 11.40
C ALA A 364 -9.78 10.00 12.04
N LEU A 365 -10.47 10.95 11.40
CA LEU A 365 -10.74 12.28 11.95
C LEU A 365 -11.86 12.28 13.02
N LYS A 366 -12.64 11.20 13.12
CA LYS A 366 -13.75 11.08 14.08
C LYS A 366 -13.36 10.16 15.23
N ASP A 367 -13.39 10.69 16.45
CA ASP A 367 -13.09 9.92 17.68
C ASP A 367 -13.96 8.67 17.85
N GLN A 368 -15.21 8.71 17.36
CA GLN A 368 -16.11 7.56 17.42
C GLN A 368 -15.59 6.37 16.60
N ASP A 369 -14.99 6.64 15.45
CA ASP A 369 -14.44 5.62 14.56
C ASP A 369 -13.11 5.08 15.10
N LEU A 370 -12.29 5.94 15.72
CA LEU A 370 -11.09 5.53 16.46
C LEU A 370 -11.43 4.63 17.67
N LEU A 371 -12.48 4.97 18.43
CA LEU A 371 -13.01 4.13 19.52
C LEU A 371 -13.56 2.79 19.02
N ARG A 372 -14.04 2.74 17.78
CA ARG A 372 -14.57 1.54 17.13
C ARG A 372 -13.45 0.62 16.64
N ALA A 373 -12.33 1.18 16.20
CA ALA A 373 -11.10 0.44 15.87
C ALA A 373 -10.24 0.08 17.10
N LYS A 374 -10.50 0.70 18.26
CA LYS A 374 -9.70 0.53 19.48
C LYS A 374 -8.24 0.95 19.28
N MET A 375 -8.06 2.18 18.80
CA MET A 375 -6.74 2.79 18.60
C MET A 375 -5.92 2.92 19.87
N ASP A 376 -6.59 3.01 21.03
CA ASP A 376 -5.98 3.08 22.35
C ASP A 376 -5.17 1.82 22.71
N ASP A 377 -5.67 0.65 22.31
CA ASP A 377 -5.03 -0.65 22.53
C ASP A 377 -4.19 -1.11 21.31
N ALA A 378 -4.17 -0.34 20.21
CA ALA A 378 -3.49 -0.71 18.97
C ALA A 378 -1.95 -0.59 19.09
N GLU A 379 -1.23 -1.56 18.52
CA GLU A 379 0.24 -1.57 18.55
C GLU A 379 0.87 -0.61 17.54
N ALA A 380 0.18 -0.33 16.44
CA ALA A 380 0.62 0.64 15.43
C ALA A 380 -0.56 1.21 14.62
N CYS A 381 -0.35 2.42 14.09
CA CYS A 381 -1.25 3.07 13.15
C CYS A 381 -0.53 3.40 11.84
N PHE A 382 -0.99 2.81 10.74
CA PHE A 382 -0.57 3.18 9.39
C PHE A 382 -1.51 4.23 8.82
N ILE A 383 -0.96 5.33 8.29
CA ILE A 383 -1.70 6.37 7.59
C ILE A 383 -1.14 6.48 6.17
N LEU A 384 -1.95 6.09 5.19
CA LEU A 384 -1.56 6.12 3.78
C LEU A 384 -2.22 7.29 3.05
N SER A 385 -1.44 7.99 2.24
CA SER A 385 -1.91 9.08 1.39
C SER A 385 -2.55 8.54 0.11
N SER A 386 -3.56 9.25 -0.40
CA SER A 386 -4.21 8.88 -1.66
C SER A 386 -3.43 9.45 -2.84
N ARG A 387 -2.97 8.59 -3.75
CA ARG A 387 -2.17 8.98 -4.93
C ARG A 387 -2.98 9.48 -6.12
N CYS A 388 -4.23 9.02 -6.24
CA CYS A 388 -5.10 9.26 -7.39
C CYS A 388 -6.08 10.43 -7.16
N GLU A 389 -5.88 11.24 -6.10
CA GLU A 389 -6.66 12.46 -5.91
C GLU A 389 -6.18 13.57 -6.86
N VAL A 390 -7.12 14.42 -7.28
CA VAL A 390 -6.87 15.50 -8.26
C VAL A 390 -5.86 16.52 -7.74
N ASP A 391 -5.84 16.78 -6.43
CA ASP A 391 -4.83 17.62 -5.79
C ASP A 391 -4.03 16.82 -4.76
N ARG A 392 -2.72 16.70 -5.01
CA ARG A 392 -1.78 16.03 -4.11
C ARG A 392 -1.62 16.78 -2.79
N THR A 393 -1.77 18.10 -2.82
CA THR A 393 -1.59 18.97 -1.65
C THR A 393 -2.74 18.78 -0.67
N SER A 394 -3.99 18.74 -1.15
CA SER A 394 -5.14 18.44 -0.29
C SER A 394 -5.09 17.04 0.32
N SER A 395 -4.61 16.04 -0.43
CA SER A 395 -4.42 14.67 0.06
C SER A 395 -3.41 14.63 1.22
N ASP A 396 -2.27 15.32 1.09
CA ASP A 396 -1.29 15.46 2.17
C ASP A 396 -1.83 16.25 3.38
N HIS A 397 -2.58 17.33 3.16
CA HIS A 397 -3.23 18.03 4.28
C HIS A 397 -4.19 17.12 5.04
N GLN A 398 -4.90 16.22 4.34
CA GLN A 398 -5.77 15.25 4.99
C GLN A 398 -4.97 14.23 5.82
N THR A 399 -3.81 13.77 5.35
CA THR A 399 -2.95 12.85 6.13
C THR A 399 -2.35 13.53 7.35
N ILE A 400 -1.94 14.80 7.26
CA ILE A 400 -1.49 15.62 8.40
C ILE A 400 -2.59 15.68 9.47
N LEU A 401 -3.83 16.02 9.08
CA LEU A 401 -4.95 16.12 10.01
C LEU A 401 -5.29 14.76 10.65
N ARG A 402 -5.17 13.65 9.90
CA ARG A 402 -5.34 12.30 10.46
C ARG A 402 -4.25 11.97 11.48
N ALA A 403 -3.00 12.34 11.19
CA ALA A 403 -1.88 12.11 12.11
C ALA A 403 -2.08 12.88 13.43
N TRP A 404 -2.53 14.14 13.37
CA TRP A 404 -2.89 14.90 14.57
C TRP A 404 -4.07 14.28 15.33
N ALA A 405 -5.16 13.93 14.64
CA ALA A 405 -6.31 13.30 15.29
C ALA A 405 -5.96 11.99 16.01
N VAL A 406 -5.13 11.15 15.39
CA VAL A 406 -4.64 9.91 16.02
C VAL A 406 -3.71 10.21 17.19
N LYS A 407 -2.80 11.19 17.07
CA LYS A 407 -1.87 11.53 18.14
C LYS A 407 -2.58 12.14 19.35
N ASP A 408 -3.59 12.97 19.12
CA ASP A 408 -4.42 13.57 20.15
C ASP A 408 -5.25 12.51 20.89
N PHE A 409 -5.78 11.52 20.15
CA PHE A 409 -6.58 10.44 20.72
C PHE A 409 -5.74 9.36 21.44
N ALA A 410 -4.65 8.90 20.80
CA ALA A 410 -3.79 7.81 21.27
C ALA A 410 -2.30 8.19 21.16
N PRO A 411 -1.76 9.00 22.10
CA PRO A 411 -0.40 9.55 21.99
C PRO A 411 0.72 8.50 22.09
N LYS A 412 0.43 7.33 22.68
CA LYS A 412 1.37 6.22 22.87
C LYS A 412 1.50 5.31 21.64
N CYS A 413 0.52 5.32 20.75
CA CYS A 413 0.54 4.50 19.55
C CYS A 413 1.62 5.04 18.59
N PRO A 414 2.52 4.21 18.05
CA PRO A 414 3.49 4.65 17.05
C PRO A 414 2.79 4.93 15.71
N LEU A 415 3.14 6.05 15.08
CA LEU A 415 2.57 6.47 13.81
C LEU A 415 3.52 6.21 12.64
N TYR A 416 3.00 5.50 11.65
CA TYR A 416 3.64 5.22 10.37
C TYR A 416 2.92 5.99 9.27
N VAL A 417 3.53 7.05 8.76
CA VAL A 417 2.85 7.99 7.85
C VAL A 417 3.53 8.08 6.49
N GLN A 418 2.72 7.99 5.45
CA GLN A 418 3.11 8.25 4.06
C GLN A 418 2.65 9.65 3.64
N ILE A 419 3.56 10.41 3.03
CA ILE A 419 3.32 11.76 2.51
C ILE A 419 3.85 11.83 1.08
N LEU A 420 3.18 12.58 0.23
CA LEU A 420 3.55 12.73 -1.18
C LEU A 420 4.67 13.78 -1.33
N LYS A 421 4.42 15.03 -0.93
CA LYS A 421 5.34 16.17 -1.11
C LYS A 421 6.32 16.35 0.06
N PRO A 422 7.55 16.83 -0.21
CA PRO A 422 8.57 17.01 0.83
C PRO A 422 8.28 18.18 1.79
N GLU A 423 7.60 19.24 1.33
CA GLU A 423 7.23 20.39 2.18
C GLU A 423 6.38 20.00 3.37
N ASN A 424 5.44 19.08 3.15
CA ASN A 424 4.47 18.62 4.14
C ASN A 424 5.11 17.71 5.21
N LYS A 425 6.30 17.19 4.95
CA LYS A 425 7.06 16.33 5.88
C LYS A 425 7.33 17.01 7.22
N PHE A 426 7.57 18.33 7.22
CA PHE A 426 7.86 19.07 8.44
C PHE A 426 6.70 18.99 9.46
N HIS A 427 5.46 19.08 8.98
CA HIS A 427 4.27 19.06 9.83
C HIS A 427 4.07 17.74 10.59
N ILE A 428 4.59 16.63 10.04
CA ILE A 428 4.45 15.28 10.61
C ILE A 428 5.78 14.77 11.19
N LYS A 429 6.78 15.64 11.40
CA LYS A 429 8.08 15.24 11.96
C LYS A 429 7.98 14.66 13.38
N PHE A 430 6.87 14.89 14.09
CA PHE A 430 6.58 14.30 15.40
C PHE A 430 6.18 12.81 15.32
N ALA A 431 5.82 12.30 14.14
CA ALA A 431 5.57 10.87 13.96
C ALA A 431 6.89 10.08 13.96
N ASP A 432 6.82 8.83 14.40
CA ASP A 432 8.01 8.00 14.58
C ASP A 432 8.66 7.63 13.24
N HIS A 433 7.84 7.29 12.24
CA HIS A 433 8.30 6.87 10.92
C HIS A 433 7.55 7.60 9.80
N VAL A 434 8.31 8.37 9.00
CA VAL A 434 7.77 9.14 7.88
C VAL A 434 8.49 8.80 6.58
N VAL A 435 7.69 8.36 5.60
CA VAL A 435 8.14 8.09 4.22
C VAL A 435 7.56 9.18 3.31
N CYS A 436 8.44 9.95 2.70
CA CYS A 436 8.08 10.97 1.71
C CYS A 436 8.35 10.42 0.31
N GLU A 437 7.30 10.19 -0.47
CA GLU A 437 7.42 9.54 -1.78
C GLU A 437 8.34 10.28 -2.73
N GLU A 438 8.20 11.61 -2.86
CA GLU A 438 8.99 12.39 -3.80
C GLU A 438 10.49 12.40 -3.45
N GLU A 439 10.87 12.46 -2.17
CA GLU A 439 12.28 12.39 -1.76
C GLU A 439 12.93 11.09 -2.22
N PHE A 440 12.30 9.94 -1.93
CA PHE A 440 12.81 8.63 -2.31
C PHE A 440 12.77 8.44 -3.83
N LYS A 441 11.69 8.87 -4.49
CA LYS A 441 11.51 8.79 -5.94
C LYS A 441 12.65 9.48 -6.68
N TYR A 442 12.85 10.76 -6.41
CA TYR A 442 13.85 11.56 -7.13
C TYR A 442 15.27 11.13 -6.80
N ALA A 443 15.55 10.69 -5.57
CA ALA A 443 16.84 10.13 -5.21
C ALA A 443 17.17 8.82 -5.95
N MET A 444 16.18 7.93 -6.14
CA MET A 444 16.35 6.70 -6.93
C MET A 444 16.60 7.00 -8.40
N LEU A 445 15.84 7.92 -9.00
CA LEU A 445 16.03 8.33 -10.40
C LEU A 445 17.40 8.98 -10.60
N ALA A 446 17.86 9.79 -9.63
CA ALA A 446 19.17 10.39 -9.64
C ALA A 446 20.29 9.34 -9.59
N LEU A 447 20.22 8.41 -8.63
CA LEU A 447 21.24 7.37 -8.53
C LEU A 447 21.23 6.40 -9.70
N ASN A 448 20.08 6.14 -10.33
CA ASN A 448 20.01 5.38 -11.58
C ASN A 448 20.83 5.99 -12.72
N CYS A 449 21.05 7.30 -12.71
CA CYS A 449 21.89 7.97 -13.71
C CYS A 449 23.39 7.71 -13.51
N ILE A 450 23.82 7.31 -12.31
CA ILE A 450 25.22 7.02 -11.96
C ILE A 450 25.44 5.51 -11.92
N CYS A 451 24.68 4.84 -11.05
CA CYS A 451 24.67 3.41 -10.87
C CYS A 451 23.45 2.87 -11.62
N PRO A 452 23.61 2.06 -12.69
CA PRO A 452 22.46 1.52 -13.41
C PRO A 452 21.55 0.78 -12.43
N ALA A 453 20.24 0.75 -12.65
CA ALA A 453 19.30 -0.10 -11.90
C ALA A 453 19.37 -0.05 -10.35
N THR A 454 19.74 1.09 -9.76
CA THR A 454 19.65 1.29 -8.30
C THR A 454 18.20 1.21 -7.79
N SER A 455 17.23 1.67 -8.58
CA SER A 455 15.80 1.55 -8.27
C SER A 455 15.36 0.11 -8.06
N THR A 456 15.89 -0.83 -8.84
CA THR A 456 15.56 -2.26 -8.72
C THR A 456 16.28 -2.86 -7.54
N LEU A 457 17.55 -2.50 -7.31
CA LEU A 457 18.32 -2.90 -6.14
C LEU A 457 17.55 -2.60 -4.85
N ILE A 458 17.11 -1.36 -4.67
CA ILE A 458 16.38 -0.97 -3.46
C ILE A 458 15.03 -1.66 -3.42
N THR A 459 14.25 -1.66 -4.50
CA THR A 459 12.93 -2.31 -4.54
C THR A 459 13.01 -3.78 -4.08
N LEU A 460 13.98 -4.54 -4.59
CA LEU A 460 14.14 -5.94 -4.23
C LEU A 460 14.58 -6.15 -2.77
N LEU A 461 15.35 -5.22 -2.19
CA LEU A 461 15.77 -5.31 -0.78
C LEU A 461 14.64 -4.98 0.21
N VAL A 462 13.71 -4.12 -0.20
CA VAL A 462 12.60 -3.68 0.66
C VAL A 462 11.46 -4.69 0.63
N HIS A 463 11.19 -5.28 -0.54
CA HIS A 463 10.17 -6.32 -0.67
C HIS A 463 10.64 -7.63 -0.06
N THR A 464 9.83 -8.20 0.83
CA THR A 464 10.14 -9.50 1.42
C THR A 464 9.85 -10.63 0.44
N SER A 465 10.83 -11.52 0.22
CA SER A 465 10.64 -12.70 -0.62
C SER A 465 11.51 -13.88 -0.15
N ARG A 466 11.08 -15.12 -0.43
CA ARG A 466 11.70 -16.34 0.12
C ARG A 466 12.81 -16.94 -0.76
N GLY A 467 13.16 -16.30 -1.88
CA GLY A 467 14.19 -16.77 -2.82
C GLY A 467 13.84 -18.06 -3.58
N GLN A 468 12.56 -18.44 -3.64
CA GLN A 468 12.05 -19.61 -4.38
C GLN A 468 11.45 -19.25 -5.75
N GLU A 469 11.47 -17.96 -6.09
CA GLU A 469 10.85 -17.42 -7.29
C GLU A 469 11.65 -17.84 -8.53
N GLY A 470 10.96 -18.18 -9.62
CA GLY A 470 11.60 -18.47 -10.90
C GLY A 470 12.38 -19.79 -10.96
N GLN A 471 12.42 -20.62 -9.91
CA GLN A 471 13.20 -21.87 -9.91
C GLN A 471 12.73 -22.90 -10.96
N GLN A 472 11.47 -22.81 -11.38
CA GLN A 472 10.89 -23.69 -12.42
C GLN A 472 11.11 -23.19 -13.86
N SER A 473 11.71 -22.01 -14.02
CA SER A 473 12.07 -21.51 -15.35
C SER A 473 13.16 -22.39 -16.00
N PRO A 474 13.24 -22.42 -17.34
CA PRO A 474 14.35 -23.07 -18.03
C PRO A 474 15.64 -22.23 -17.99
N GLU A 475 15.54 -20.91 -17.85
CA GLU A 475 16.67 -19.99 -18.02
C GLU A 475 17.52 -19.85 -16.77
N GLN A 476 18.85 -19.86 -16.94
CA GLN A 476 19.77 -19.79 -15.81
C GLN A 476 19.70 -18.45 -15.08
N TRP A 477 19.62 -17.34 -15.82
CA TRP A 477 19.57 -16.01 -15.22
C TRP A 477 18.30 -15.80 -14.39
N GLN A 478 17.15 -16.35 -14.82
CA GLN A 478 15.88 -16.24 -14.08
C GLN A 478 15.96 -16.96 -12.73
N LYS A 479 16.60 -18.15 -12.69
CA LYS A 479 16.82 -18.90 -11.44
C LYS A 479 17.76 -18.19 -10.48
N THR A 480 18.86 -17.64 -10.98
CA THR A 480 19.82 -16.91 -10.13
C THR A 480 19.22 -15.60 -9.66
N TYR A 481 18.52 -14.88 -10.54
CA TYR A 481 17.83 -13.64 -10.23
C TYR A 481 16.74 -13.82 -9.18
N GLY A 482 15.81 -14.77 -9.38
CA GLY A 482 14.74 -15.06 -8.42
C GLY A 482 15.22 -15.68 -7.10
N ARG A 483 16.46 -16.18 -7.04
CA ARG A 483 17.11 -16.55 -5.79
C ARG A 483 17.71 -15.34 -5.09
N CYS A 484 18.37 -14.46 -5.84
CA CYS A 484 19.02 -13.26 -5.30
C CYS A 484 18.01 -12.16 -4.94
N SER A 485 16.80 -12.18 -5.49
CA SER A 485 15.68 -11.31 -5.08
C SER A 485 15.22 -11.59 -3.66
N GLY A 486 15.45 -12.80 -3.15
CA GLY A 486 15.18 -13.18 -1.77
C GLY A 486 16.06 -12.48 -0.73
N ASN A 487 17.07 -11.72 -1.15
CA ASN A 487 17.96 -11.04 -0.22
C ASN A 487 17.26 -9.86 0.45
N GLU A 488 17.33 -9.83 1.78
CA GLU A 488 16.80 -8.76 2.61
C GLU A 488 17.87 -8.23 3.56
N VAL A 489 17.65 -7.02 4.06
CA VAL A 489 18.47 -6.42 5.12
C VAL A 489 17.98 -6.88 6.49
N TYR A 490 18.91 -7.40 7.29
CA TYR A 490 18.71 -7.82 8.68
C TYR A 490 19.70 -7.11 9.61
N HIS A 491 19.40 -7.13 10.91
CA HIS A 491 20.30 -6.67 11.96
C HIS A 491 20.46 -7.76 13.02
N ILE A 492 21.63 -7.81 13.64
CA ILE A 492 21.91 -8.65 14.80
C ILE A 492 23.02 -8.01 15.64
N THR A 493 23.02 -8.23 16.95
CA THR A 493 24.16 -7.89 17.81
C THR A 493 25.32 -8.86 17.55
N LEU A 494 26.55 -8.37 17.63
CA LEU A 494 27.71 -9.17 17.28
C LEU A 494 27.90 -10.38 18.19
N GLU A 495 27.73 -10.21 19.51
CA GLU A 495 27.86 -11.28 20.50
C GLU A 495 26.84 -12.42 20.34
N GLU A 496 25.62 -12.11 19.92
CA GLU A 496 24.56 -13.11 19.73
C GLU A 496 24.71 -13.86 18.39
N SER A 497 25.49 -13.31 17.46
CA SER A 497 25.59 -13.83 16.11
C SER A 497 26.55 -15.01 16.00
N THR A 498 26.09 -16.10 15.38
CA THR A 498 26.96 -17.21 14.97
C THR A 498 27.81 -16.84 13.75
N PHE A 499 27.37 -15.85 12.96
CA PHE A 499 28.13 -15.35 11.82
C PHE A 499 29.33 -14.50 12.22
N PHE A 500 29.20 -13.62 13.22
CA PHE A 500 30.19 -12.57 13.48
C PHE A 500 30.90 -12.65 14.83
N ALA A 501 30.48 -13.51 15.76
CA ALA A 501 31.12 -13.65 17.08
C ALA A 501 32.64 -13.94 16.99
N GLU A 502 33.10 -14.68 15.99
CA GLU A 502 34.54 -14.96 15.77
C GLU A 502 35.37 -13.72 15.39
N TYR A 503 34.73 -12.61 15.03
CA TYR A 503 35.38 -11.40 14.50
C TYR A 503 35.42 -10.23 15.48
N GLU A 504 35.15 -10.45 16.76
CA GLU A 504 35.36 -9.45 17.79
C GLU A 504 36.83 -8.96 17.79
N GLY A 505 37.04 -7.65 17.89
CA GLY A 505 38.38 -7.05 17.86
C GLY A 505 39.06 -7.02 16.48
N LYS A 506 38.40 -7.50 15.42
CA LYS A 506 38.85 -7.36 14.03
C LYS A 506 38.21 -6.14 13.36
N SER A 507 38.78 -5.73 12.22
CA SER A 507 38.21 -4.62 11.44
C SER A 507 36.91 -5.02 10.74
N PHE A 508 36.04 -4.04 10.51
CA PHE A 508 34.78 -4.23 9.78
C PHE A 508 34.99 -4.88 8.40
N THR A 509 35.97 -4.39 7.63
CA THR A 509 36.27 -4.90 6.28
C THR A 509 36.76 -6.35 6.31
N TYR A 510 37.51 -6.74 7.35
CA TYR A 510 37.97 -8.11 7.55
C TYR A 510 36.78 -9.04 7.83
N ALA A 511 35.91 -8.67 8.77
CA ALA A 511 34.70 -9.43 9.08
C ALA A 511 33.80 -9.60 7.86
N SER A 512 33.62 -8.54 7.06
CA SER A 512 32.77 -8.53 5.87
C SER A 512 33.24 -9.54 4.81
N PHE A 513 34.54 -9.58 4.50
CA PHE A 513 35.09 -10.54 3.54
C PHE A 513 34.98 -11.99 4.02
N HIS A 514 35.32 -12.25 5.28
CA HIS A 514 35.28 -13.61 5.82
C HIS A 514 33.86 -14.14 5.98
N ALA A 515 32.89 -13.29 6.36
CA ALA A 515 31.48 -13.64 6.40
C ALA A 515 30.93 -13.99 5.01
N HIS A 516 31.28 -13.21 3.98
CA HIS A 516 30.85 -13.50 2.61
C HIS A 516 31.45 -14.81 2.09
N LYS A 517 32.74 -15.04 2.36
CA LYS A 517 33.44 -16.26 1.93
C LYS A 517 32.94 -17.53 2.63
N LYS A 518 32.65 -17.47 3.94
CA LYS A 518 32.26 -18.64 4.77
C LYS A 518 30.76 -18.93 4.67
N TYR A 519 29.92 -17.89 4.74
CA TYR A 519 28.46 -18.03 4.86
C TYR A 519 27.68 -17.49 3.65
N GLY A 520 28.31 -16.67 2.79
CA GLY A 520 27.64 -15.94 1.71
C GLY A 520 26.85 -14.72 2.19
N VAL A 521 27.21 -14.16 3.34
CA VAL A 521 26.54 -13.01 3.97
C VAL A 521 27.39 -11.76 3.80
N CYS A 522 26.78 -10.66 3.32
CA CYS A 522 27.48 -9.39 3.12
C CYS A 522 27.10 -8.38 4.22
N LEU A 523 28.10 -7.76 4.89
CA LEU A 523 27.87 -6.68 5.85
C LEU A 523 27.73 -5.33 5.12
N ILE A 524 26.80 -4.49 5.56
CA ILE A 524 26.53 -3.17 4.96
C ILE A 524 27.03 -2.04 5.88
N GLY A 525 26.80 -2.18 7.17
CA GLY A 525 27.09 -1.14 8.15
C GLY A 525 26.95 -1.61 9.58
N VAL A 526 27.28 -0.70 10.50
CA VAL A 526 27.28 -0.95 11.95
C VAL A 526 26.59 0.19 12.67
N ARG A 527 25.91 -0.12 13.77
CA ARG A 527 25.42 0.86 14.74
C ARG A 527 26.02 0.56 16.12
N ARG A 528 26.62 1.57 16.74
CA ARG A 528 27.09 1.52 18.13
C ARG A 528 25.92 1.73 19.08
N GLU A 529 26.03 1.26 20.32
CA GLU A 529 25.03 1.55 21.35
C GLU A 529 25.01 3.05 21.71
N ASP A 530 26.18 3.69 21.77
CA ASP A 530 26.31 5.11 22.15
C ASP A 530 25.70 6.07 21.11
N ASN A 531 25.76 5.69 19.83
CA ASN A 531 25.29 6.51 18.71
C ASN A 531 24.07 5.88 18.05
N LYS A 532 22.94 6.61 18.06
CA LYS A 532 21.73 6.17 17.32
C LYS A 532 21.92 6.10 15.80
N ASN A 533 22.98 6.73 15.27
CA ASN A 533 23.24 6.82 13.84
C ASN A 533 23.83 5.51 13.29
N ILE A 534 23.35 5.11 12.12
CA ILE A 534 23.86 3.95 11.38
C ILE A 534 25.04 4.41 10.53
N LEU A 535 26.18 3.73 10.65
CA LEU A 535 27.37 3.99 9.83
C LEU A 535 27.44 2.96 8.71
N LEU A 536 27.22 3.40 7.48
CA LEU A 536 27.46 2.58 6.28
C LEU A 536 28.96 2.47 6.03
N ASN A 537 29.46 1.25 5.81
CA ASN A 537 30.88 0.94 5.58
C ASN A 537 31.88 1.93 6.23
N PRO A 538 32.13 1.84 7.54
CA PRO A 538 33.05 2.75 8.24
C PRO A 538 34.53 2.54 7.87
N GLY A 539 34.85 1.56 7.02
CA GLY A 539 36.21 1.26 6.55
C GLY A 539 37.06 0.47 7.56
N PRO A 540 38.37 0.31 7.30
CA PRO A 540 39.25 -0.56 8.08
C PRO A 540 39.65 0.01 9.45
N ARG A 541 39.48 1.31 9.68
CA ARG A 541 39.77 1.95 11.00
C ARG A 541 38.78 1.54 12.07
N TYR A 542 37.59 1.09 11.68
CA TYR A 542 36.55 0.69 12.61
C TYR A 542 36.79 -0.75 13.09
N ILE A 543 36.94 -0.90 14.39
CA ILE A 543 37.08 -2.19 15.09
C ILE A 543 35.71 -2.58 15.65
N MET A 544 35.35 -3.84 15.44
CA MET A 544 34.07 -4.41 15.88
C MET A 544 34.07 -4.71 17.38
N ASN A 545 33.03 -4.23 18.09
CA ASN A 545 32.80 -4.52 19.51
C ASN A 545 31.67 -5.56 19.71
N ALA A 546 31.65 -6.22 20.87
CA ALA A 546 30.63 -7.23 21.21
C ALA A 546 29.18 -6.71 21.13
N THR A 547 28.96 -5.47 21.57
CA THR A 547 27.61 -4.87 21.63
C THR A 547 27.19 -4.16 20.34
N ASP A 548 28.05 -4.14 19.32
CA ASP A 548 27.75 -3.49 18.06
C ASP A 548 26.63 -4.23 17.30
N ILE A 549 25.71 -3.47 16.73
CA ILE A 549 24.62 -4.00 15.89
C ILE A 549 25.09 -3.98 14.45
N CYS A 550 25.24 -5.17 13.88
CA CYS A 550 25.69 -5.40 12.52
C CYS A 550 24.49 -5.47 11.56
N PHE A 551 24.52 -4.67 10.49
CA PHE A 551 23.54 -4.76 9.40
C PHE A 551 24.11 -5.58 8.26
N TYR A 552 23.37 -6.60 7.82
CA TYR A 552 23.82 -7.52 6.78
C TYR A 552 22.71 -7.89 5.79
N ILE A 553 23.11 -8.34 4.61
CA ILE A 553 22.23 -8.84 3.55
C ILE A 553 22.30 -10.35 3.52
N ASN A 554 21.14 -11.01 3.60
CA ASN A 554 21.02 -12.44 3.40
C ASN A 554 19.61 -12.80 2.91
N ILE A 555 19.43 -14.01 2.38
CA ILE A 555 18.13 -14.52 1.94
C ILE A 555 17.20 -14.77 3.13
N THR A 556 17.74 -15.32 4.21
CA THR A 556 16.98 -15.64 5.43
C THR A 556 17.63 -15.02 6.65
N LYS A 557 16.79 -14.62 7.61
CA LYS A 557 17.27 -14.18 8.92
C LYS A 557 18.08 -15.30 9.58
N GLU A 558 19.14 -14.94 10.31
CA GLU A 558 20.06 -15.89 10.94
C GLU A 558 19.32 -16.88 11.86
N GLU A 559 18.47 -16.37 12.75
CA GLU A 559 17.64 -17.15 13.68
C GLU A 559 16.80 -18.23 12.98
N ASN A 560 16.34 -17.96 11.75
CA ASN A 560 15.52 -18.90 10.97
C ASN A 560 16.38 -19.83 10.10
N SER A 561 17.67 -19.55 9.95
CA SER A 561 18.58 -20.21 9.02
C SER A 561 19.37 -21.37 9.62
N ALA A 562 19.10 -21.75 10.88
CA ALA A 562 19.78 -22.81 11.64
C ALA A 562 19.93 -24.17 10.91
N PHE A 563 19.13 -24.42 9.86
CA PHE A 563 19.31 -25.53 8.92
C PHE A 563 20.70 -25.61 8.26
N LYS A 564 21.36 -24.47 7.97
CA LYS A 564 22.70 -24.48 7.34
C LYS A 564 23.80 -24.99 8.28
N ASN A 565 23.66 -24.78 9.59
CA ASN A 565 24.62 -25.25 10.59
C ASN A 565 24.48 -26.77 10.81
N GLU A 566 23.27 -27.32 10.74
CA GLU A 566 23.05 -28.77 10.81
C GLU A 566 23.62 -29.54 9.61
N ASP A 567 23.54 -29.01 8.39
CA ASP A 567 24.10 -29.66 7.20
C ASP A 567 25.65 -29.66 7.19
N GLN A 568 26.30 -28.67 7.83
CA GLN A 568 27.74 -28.70 8.07
C GLN A 568 28.12 -29.63 9.23
N GLN A 569 27.32 -29.72 10.30
CA GLN A 569 27.53 -30.67 11.39
C GLN A 569 27.30 -32.13 10.95
N LYS A 570 26.36 -32.40 10.02
CA LYS A 570 26.14 -33.72 9.44
C LYS A 570 27.30 -34.22 8.56
N LYS A 571 28.14 -33.33 8.04
CA LYS A 571 29.36 -33.72 7.32
C LYS A 571 30.57 -33.99 8.22
N ASN A 572 30.55 -33.55 9.48
CA ASN A 572 31.70 -33.64 10.39
C ASN A 572 31.54 -34.59 11.58
N ASN A 573 30.39 -35.23 11.80
CA ASN A 573 30.19 -36.11 12.95
C ASN A 573 30.07 -37.60 12.58
N VAL A 574 31.11 -38.36 12.91
CA VAL A 574 31.04 -39.80 13.21
C VAL A 574 30.14 -39.98 14.45
N PRO A 575 29.18 -40.92 14.47
CA PRO A 575 28.24 -41.01 15.58
C PRO A 575 28.93 -41.68 16.78
N ARG A 576 29.13 -40.93 17.87
CA ARG A 576 29.28 -41.52 19.21
C ARG A 576 28.00 -41.30 19.99
N SER A 577 27.30 -42.43 20.17
CA SER A 577 26.19 -42.61 21.10
C SER A 577 26.63 -42.27 22.52
N PHE A 578 25.95 -41.34 23.19
CA PHE A 578 25.67 -41.42 24.62
C PHE A 578 24.36 -40.68 24.93
N TYR A 579 23.43 -41.42 25.50
CA TYR A 579 22.13 -40.97 26.01
C TYR A 579 22.29 -40.22 27.33
N HIS A 580 21.64 -39.08 27.47
CA HIS A 580 20.84 -38.69 28.64
C HIS A 580 19.91 -37.53 28.25
N GLY A 581 18.59 -37.76 28.30
CA GLY A 581 17.57 -36.70 28.25
C GLY A 581 17.07 -36.34 29.66
N PRO A 582 15.89 -35.73 29.83
CA PRO A 582 15.30 -34.63 29.05
C PRO A 582 14.77 -33.51 29.98
N SER A 583 14.62 -32.26 29.51
CA SER A 583 13.71 -31.28 30.13
C SER A 583 12.74 -30.71 29.10
N ARG A 584 11.47 -30.88 29.44
CA ARG A 584 10.27 -30.74 28.62
C ARG A 584 9.96 -29.28 28.28
N LEU A 585 9.68 -29.02 27.00
CA LEU A 585 8.71 -27.99 26.59
C LEU A 585 7.36 -28.68 26.33
N PRO A 586 6.23 -28.03 26.66
CA PRO A 586 4.91 -28.65 26.52
C PRO A 586 4.43 -28.66 25.07
N VAL A 587 3.94 -29.82 24.65
CA VAL A 587 3.24 -30.08 23.39
C VAL A 587 1.75 -29.82 23.59
N HIS A 588 1.16 -28.99 22.74
CA HIS A 588 -0.18 -29.06 22.11
C HIS A 588 -0.25 -27.79 21.23
N SER A 589 -0.48 -27.78 19.92
CA SER A 589 -1.37 -28.61 19.12
C SER A 589 -0.92 -28.64 17.64
N ILE A 590 -0.47 -29.78 17.15
CA ILE A 590 -0.47 -30.10 15.71
C ILE A 590 -1.59 -31.13 15.51
N ILE A 591 -2.80 -30.64 15.26
CA ILE A 591 -3.90 -31.41 14.67
C ILE A 591 -4.66 -30.46 13.75
N ALA A 592 -4.29 -30.44 12.46
CA ALA A 592 -5.17 -30.22 11.31
C ALA A 592 -4.36 -30.04 10.02
N SER A 593 -3.76 -31.11 9.51
CA SER A 593 -3.46 -31.22 8.07
C SER A 593 -3.37 -32.69 7.67
N MET A 594 -4.48 -33.41 7.79
CA MET A 594 -4.69 -34.66 7.04
C MET A 594 -5.30 -34.31 5.69
N GLY A 595 -4.61 -34.66 4.61
CA GLY A 595 -5.21 -34.63 3.27
C GLY A 595 -4.22 -34.43 2.13
N THR A 596 -3.37 -35.42 1.85
CA THR A 596 -3.12 -36.02 0.52
C THR A 596 -1.87 -36.91 0.61
N VAL A 597 -2.13 -38.21 0.75
CA VAL A 597 -1.12 -39.26 0.64
C VAL A 597 -1.01 -39.61 -0.85
N ALA A 598 0.17 -39.44 -1.44
CA ALA A 598 0.51 -40.03 -2.73
C ALA A 598 1.80 -40.85 -2.55
N ILE A 599 1.56 -42.13 -2.27
CA ILE A 599 2.31 -43.35 -2.64
C ILE A 599 3.74 -43.12 -3.14
N ASP A 600 4.70 -43.40 -2.26
CA ASP A 600 6.04 -43.85 -2.63
C ASP A 600 5.93 -45.27 -3.18
N LEU A 601 6.40 -45.48 -4.40
CA LEU A 601 6.56 -46.79 -5.02
C LEU A 601 8.05 -47.00 -5.30
N GLN A 602 8.57 -48.07 -4.68
CA GLN A 602 9.94 -48.55 -4.74
C GLN A 602 10.30 -49.09 -6.13
N ASP A 603 11.63 -49.26 -6.31
CA ASP A 603 12.35 -50.05 -7.30
C ASP A 603 12.61 -49.35 -8.65
N THR A 604 13.83 -49.28 -9.17
CA THR A 604 14.83 -50.35 -9.26
C THR A 604 16.25 -49.79 -9.40
N SER A 605 17.18 -50.40 -8.67
CA SER A 605 18.61 -50.29 -8.90
C SER A 605 19.05 -51.06 -10.15
N CYS A 606 19.99 -50.52 -10.92
CA CYS A 606 21.00 -51.32 -11.62
C CYS A 606 22.40 -50.79 -11.30
N ARG A 607 23.13 -51.60 -10.52
CA ARG A 607 24.60 -51.63 -10.38
C ARG A 607 25.21 -51.99 -11.75
N SER A 608 26.49 -51.80 -12.07
CA SER A 608 27.69 -52.21 -11.34
C SER A 608 28.95 -51.70 -12.09
N ALA A 609 29.95 -51.20 -11.38
CA ALA A 609 31.25 -51.86 -11.12
C ALA A 609 32.35 -51.42 -12.11
N SER A 610 33.61 -51.23 -11.74
CA SER A 610 34.35 -51.51 -10.49
C SER A 610 35.72 -50.82 -10.59
N GLY A 611 36.28 -50.43 -9.43
CA GLY A 611 37.68 -50.01 -9.31
C GLY A 611 38.69 -51.13 -9.56
N PRO A 612 39.94 -50.94 -9.14
CA PRO A 612 40.24 -51.34 -7.77
C PRO A 612 41.07 -50.35 -6.95
N THR A 613 40.78 -50.44 -5.65
CA THR A 613 41.56 -50.12 -4.46
C THR A 613 43.07 -50.30 -4.55
N LEU A 614 43.82 -49.42 -3.87
CA LEU A 614 44.91 -49.81 -2.95
C LEU A 614 45.22 -48.66 -1.97
N SER A 615 45.59 -49.09 -0.76
CA SER A 615 45.65 -48.39 0.52
C SER A 615 46.79 -47.36 0.69
N LEU A 616 46.59 -46.46 1.65
CA LEU A 616 47.60 -45.57 2.26
C LEU A 616 48.85 -46.33 2.74
N PRO A 617 50.03 -45.69 2.69
CA PRO A 617 51.07 -45.88 3.69
C PRO A 617 51.32 -44.61 4.52
N THR A 618 51.62 -44.87 5.80
CA THR A 618 52.08 -43.94 6.82
C THR A 618 53.60 -43.71 6.70
N GLU A 619 54.02 -42.48 7.00
CA GLU A 619 55.37 -41.98 7.40
C GLU A 619 56.64 -42.48 6.68
N GLY A 620 57.32 -41.55 6.00
CA GLY A 620 58.69 -41.67 5.50
C GLY A 620 59.30 -40.30 5.21
N ILE A 621 60.54 -40.11 5.66
CA ILE A 621 61.28 -38.85 5.85
C ILE A 621 61.86 -38.26 4.53
N LYS A 622 61.90 -36.91 4.47
CA LYS A 622 62.70 -35.99 3.59
C LYS A 622 62.50 -36.03 2.07
N GLU A 623 61.97 -34.94 1.50
CA GLU A 623 62.72 -34.02 0.61
C GLU A 623 61.90 -32.75 0.21
N ILE A 624 62.40 -31.61 0.69
CA ILE A 624 62.45 -30.26 0.06
C ILE A 624 61.18 -29.73 -0.63
N ARG A 625 60.35 -29.02 0.15
CA ARG A 625 59.46 -27.95 -0.35
C ARG A 625 60.27 -26.68 -0.60
N ARG A 626 60.07 -26.01 -1.74
CA ARG A 626 60.14 -24.55 -1.85
C ARG A 626 58.74 -23.98 -1.60
N PRO A 627 58.51 -23.18 -0.55
CA PRO A 627 57.28 -22.42 -0.40
C PRO A 627 57.47 -21.01 -1.00
N SER A 628 56.49 -20.53 -1.75
CA SER A 628 56.31 -19.10 -1.98
C SER A 628 54.94 -18.71 -1.44
N ILE A 629 54.92 -17.61 -0.69
CA ILE A 629 53.80 -16.93 -0.02
C ILE A 629 53.86 -17.12 1.49
N ALA A 630 54.35 -16.05 2.14
CA ALA A 630 54.47 -15.85 3.57
C ALA A 630 53.09 -15.55 4.21
N PRO A 631 52.92 -15.84 5.51
CA PRO A 631 51.72 -15.53 6.26
C PRO A 631 51.65 -14.03 6.60
N VAL A 632 50.43 -13.50 6.67
CA VAL A 632 50.13 -12.16 7.19
C VAL A 632 50.48 -12.15 8.69
N LEU A 633 51.45 -11.32 9.06
CA LEU A 633 51.91 -11.13 10.43
C LEU A 633 51.09 -10.03 11.12
N GLU A 634 50.71 -10.31 12.37
CA GLU A 634 50.07 -9.41 13.32
C GLU A 634 51.00 -8.26 13.72
N VAL A 635 50.41 -7.08 13.94
CA VAL A 635 51.09 -5.86 14.37
C VAL A 635 51.37 -5.90 15.87
N ALA A 636 52.60 -5.58 16.25
CA ALA A 636 53.00 -5.17 17.60
C ALA A 636 53.62 -3.76 17.54
N ASP A 637 53.44 -3.01 18.63
CA ASP A 637 53.68 -1.59 18.77
C ASP A 637 55.15 -1.14 18.89
N THR A 638 55.41 0.02 18.27
CA THR A 638 56.30 1.16 18.65
C THR A 638 57.83 1.03 18.79
N SER A 639 58.47 2.02 18.14
CA SER A 639 59.70 2.76 18.52
C SER A 639 61.09 2.28 18.04
N SER A 640 61.55 2.85 16.92
CA SER A 640 62.93 3.37 16.67
C SER A 640 63.03 3.78 15.17
N ILE A 641 63.02 5.08 14.84
CA ILE A 641 64.21 5.91 14.45
C ILE A 641 64.90 5.30 13.20
N GLN A 642 64.98 5.92 12.01
CA GLN A 642 65.42 7.30 11.72
C GLN A 642 65.10 7.73 10.27
N THR A 643 65.02 9.05 10.13
CA THR A 643 64.82 9.98 9.01
C THR A 643 65.83 9.93 7.85
N CYS A 644 65.34 10.10 6.60
CA CYS A 644 65.80 11.06 5.58
C CYS A 644 64.77 11.04 4.43
N GLU A 645 63.89 12.05 4.32
CA GLU A 645 64.08 13.25 3.48
C GLU A 645 63.73 13.01 2.00
N LEU A 646 62.48 13.32 1.63
CA LEU A 646 62.14 14.11 0.44
C LEU A 646 60.74 14.69 0.65
N LEU A 647 60.70 16.02 0.65
CA LEU A 647 59.52 16.86 0.75
C LEU A 647 58.69 16.77 -0.54
N SER A 648 57.39 17.05 -0.38
CA SER A 648 56.45 17.58 -1.37
C SER A 648 56.20 16.79 -2.66
N ASP A 649 55.05 16.11 -2.72
CA ASP A 649 54.18 16.20 -3.90
C ASP A 649 52.88 16.90 -3.47
N GLN A 650 52.99 18.22 -3.36
CA GLN A 650 51.89 19.10 -3.72
C GLN A 650 51.77 19.08 -5.24
N SER A 651 50.54 19.02 -5.75
CA SER A 651 50.15 19.37 -7.13
C SER A 651 50.86 18.64 -8.28
N GLU A 652 50.25 17.57 -8.78
CA GLU A 652 50.29 17.23 -10.21
C GLU A 652 48.85 17.20 -10.75
N ASP A 653 48.41 18.36 -11.22
CA ASP A 653 47.59 18.51 -12.44
C ASP A 653 47.48 20.01 -12.82
N GLU A 654 48.63 20.71 -12.86
CA GLU A 654 48.83 21.87 -13.73
C GLU A 654 50.24 21.78 -14.31
N THR A 655 50.35 21.32 -15.55
CA THR A 655 51.17 21.91 -16.64
C THR A 655 51.20 20.95 -17.83
N THR A 656 50.24 21.10 -18.74
CA THR A 656 50.55 21.04 -20.18
C THR A 656 50.06 22.36 -20.79
N PRO A 657 50.92 23.14 -21.47
CA PRO A 657 50.49 24.34 -22.17
C PRO A 657 49.81 23.97 -23.50
N ASP A 658 48.87 24.82 -23.91
CA ASP A 658 48.11 24.86 -25.18
C ASP A 658 46.89 23.92 -25.25
N GLU A 659 45.63 24.37 -25.42
CA GLU A 659 45.10 25.56 -26.11
C GLU A 659 44.05 26.34 -25.28
N LYS A 660 44.05 27.66 -25.44
CA LYS A 660 43.16 28.63 -24.78
C LYS A 660 41.69 28.45 -25.23
N MET A 661 40.77 28.27 -24.27
CA MET A 661 39.46 28.97 -24.13
C MET A 661 38.44 28.14 -23.30
N SER A 662 38.36 28.37 -21.99
CA SER A 662 37.10 28.42 -21.20
C SER A 662 37.44 28.75 -19.75
N SER A 663 36.70 29.70 -19.17
CA SER A 663 36.85 30.17 -17.79
C SER A 663 36.75 29.03 -16.77
N ASN A 664 37.84 28.74 -16.05
CA ASN A 664 37.85 27.79 -14.94
C ASN A 664 37.01 28.35 -13.78
N LEU A 665 35.74 27.95 -13.66
CA LEU A 665 34.97 28.14 -12.44
C LEU A 665 35.50 27.16 -11.37
N GLU A 666 36.12 27.69 -10.32
CA GLU A 666 36.50 26.88 -9.15
C GLU A 666 35.24 26.52 -8.33
N TYR A 667 35.08 25.22 -8.02
CA TYR A 667 33.99 24.72 -7.16
C TYR A 667 34.41 24.71 -5.69
N ALA A 668 33.61 25.34 -4.84
CA ALA A 668 33.69 25.26 -3.38
C ALA A 668 32.89 24.06 -2.86
N LYS A 669 33.32 23.45 -1.76
CA LYS A 669 32.51 22.43 -1.06
C LYS A 669 31.77 23.13 0.09
N GLY A 670 30.46 22.99 0.14
CA GLY A 670 29.63 23.67 1.14
C GLY A 670 28.23 23.11 1.22
N TYR A 671 27.47 23.60 2.19
CA TYR A 671 26.03 23.36 2.25
C TYR A 671 25.30 24.40 1.40
N PRO A 672 24.30 24.00 0.59
CA PRO A 672 23.54 24.94 -0.21
C PRO A 672 22.84 25.94 0.74
N PRO A 673 22.96 27.26 0.48
CA PRO A 673 22.48 28.27 1.42
C PRO A 673 20.95 28.41 1.41
N TYR A 674 20.29 28.00 0.34
CA TYR A 674 18.84 28.07 0.20
C TYR A 674 18.26 26.66 -0.01
N SER A 675 17.46 26.21 0.95
CA SER A 675 16.65 24.99 0.85
C SER A 675 15.23 25.35 0.42
N PRO A 676 14.67 24.71 -0.62
CA PRO A 676 13.34 25.07 -1.14
C PRO A 676 12.18 24.70 -0.19
N TYR A 677 12.41 23.83 0.79
CA TYR A 677 11.41 23.42 1.78
C TYR A 677 12.04 23.21 3.17
N ILE A 678 11.21 23.33 4.20
CA ILE A 678 11.61 23.14 5.60
C ILE A 678 11.71 21.64 5.89
N GLY A 679 12.82 21.21 6.50
CA GLY A 679 13.05 19.79 6.82
C GLY A 679 13.86 19.01 5.77
N SER A 680 14.49 19.69 4.82
CA SER A 680 15.53 19.10 3.97
C SER A 680 16.76 18.72 4.80
N SER A 681 17.33 17.55 4.55
CA SER A 681 18.63 17.16 5.10
C SER A 681 19.75 17.93 4.40
N PRO A 682 20.58 18.71 5.13
CA PRO A 682 21.68 19.42 4.52
C PRO A 682 22.79 18.43 4.12
N THR A 683 22.96 18.23 2.83
CA THR A 683 24.07 17.44 2.28
C THR A 683 25.21 18.35 1.87
N PHE A 684 26.44 17.90 2.07
CA PHE A 684 27.62 18.62 1.62
C PHE A 684 27.77 18.46 0.10
N CYS A 685 27.71 19.55 -0.65
CA CYS A 685 27.69 19.53 -2.13
C CYS A 685 28.82 20.36 -2.72
N HIS A 686 29.10 20.15 -4.00
CA HIS A 686 29.92 21.07 -4.79
C HIS A 686 29.05 22.27 -5.21
N LEU A 687 29.47 23.47 -4.83
CA LEU A 687 28.77 24.73 -5.05
C LEU A 687 29.66 25.71 -5.83
N LEU A 688 29.01 26.68 -6.45
CA LEU A 688 29.65 27.82 -7.10
C LEU A 688 29.97 28.90 -6.06
N HIS A 689 31.07 29.63 -6.26
CA HIS A 689 31.48 30.74 -5.39
C HIS A 689 30.53 31.94 -5.52
N GLU A 690 30.04 32.21 -6.73
CA GLU A 690 29.11 33.29 -7.04
C GLU A 690 27.76 32.73 -7.52
N LYS A 691 26.68 33.45 -7.17
CA LYS A 691 25.32 33.11 -7.60
C LYS A 691 25.18 33.28 -9.11
N VAL A 692 24.78 32.22 -9.80
CA VAL A 692 24.49 32.30 -11.24
C VAL A 692 23.20 33.09 -11.46
N PRO A 693 23.18 34.10 -12.35
CA PRO A 693 21.97 34.84 -12.64
C PRO A 693 20.95 33.95 -13.36
N PHE A 694 19.66 34.15 -13.08
CA PHE A 694 18.58 33.30 -13.61
C PHE A 694 18.57 33.17 -15.14
N CYS A 695 19.03 34.20 -15.86
CA CYS A 695 19.12 34.16 -17.31
C CYS A 695 20.14 33.14 -17.83
N CYS A 696 21.22 32.85 -17.10
CA CYS A 696 22.26 31.90 -17.50
C CYS A 696 21.84 30.43 -17.28
N LEU A 697 20.85 30.20 -16.43
CA LEU A 697 20.27 28.87 -16.20
C LEU A 697 19.41 28.40 -17.37
N ARG A 698 18.89 29.32 -18.19
CA ARG A 698 18.02 29.03 -19.33
C ARG A 698 18.85 28.84 -20.61
N LEU A 699 18.65 27.72 -21.32
CA LEU A 699 19.37 27.44 -22.58
C LEU A 699 18.71 28.08 -23.81
N ASP A 700 17.37 28.07 -23.88
CA ASP A 700 16.59 28.47 -25.07
C ASP A 700 16.74 29.94 -25.49
N LYS A 701 17.21 30.82 -24.59
CA LYS A 701 17.37 32.26 -24.87
C LYS A 701 18.80 32.70 -24.58
N SER A 702 19.43 33.32 -25.58
CA SER A 702 20.69 34.02 -25.38
C SER A 702 20.51 35.18 -24.39
N CYS A 703 21.48 35.36 -23.50
CA CYS A 703 21.51 36.44 -22.52
C CYS A 703 22.80 37.25 -22.68
N GLN A 704 22.90 38.42 -22.04
CA GLN A 704 24.10 39.27 -22.13
C GLN A 704 25.36 38.61 -21.56
N HIS A 705 25.20 37.58 -20.71
CA HIS A 705 26.31 36.84 -20.12
C HIS A 705 26.76 35.65 -20.99
N ASN A 706 25.85 34.99 -21.71
CA ASN A 706 26.12 33.82 -22.57
C ASN A 706 25.25 33.86 -23.84
N TYR A 707 25.91 33.76 -25.00
CA TYR A 707 25.26 33.82 -26.33
C TYR A 707 24.85 32.45 -26.89
N TYR A 708 24.94 31.38 -26.11
CA TYR A 708 24.64 30.02 -26.56
C TYR A 708 23.15 29.70 -26.44
N GLU A 709 22.53 29.34 -27.57
CA GLU A 709 21.11 28.92 -27.64
C GLU A 709 20.94 27.40 -27.51
N ASP A 710 21.96 26.62 -27.89
CA ASP A 710 21.93 25.16 -27.89
C ASP A 710 22.83 24.56 -26.81
N ALA A 711 22.41 23.44 -26.22
CA ALA A 711 23.22 22.68 -25.26
C ALA A 711 24.56 22.21 -25.86
N LYS A 712 24.58 21.91 -27.17
CA LYS A 712 25.80 21.47 -27.87
C LYS A 712 26.84 22.58 -27.97
N ALA A 713 26.41 23.84 -27.99
CA ALA A 713 27.32 24.99 -28.09
C ALA A 713 28.10 25.24 -26.79
N TYR A 714 27.59 24.76 -25.64
CA TYR A 714 28.31 24.78 -24.37
C TYR A 714 29.50 23.80 -24.32
N GLY A 715 29.60 22.84 -25.25
CA GLY A 715 30.76 21.95 -25.35
C GLY A 715 31.01 21.09 -24.11
N PHE A 716 29.95 20.48 -23.56
CA PHE A 716 30.07 19.64 -22.36
C PHE A 716 31.08 18.49 -22.54
N LYS A 717 32.03 18.38 -21.59
CA LYS A 717 33.06 17.32 -21.58
C LYS A 717 32.49 15.92 -21.27
N ASN A 718 31.58 15.86 -20.30
CA ASN A 718 30.92 14.63 -19.86
C ASN A 718 29.55 14.46 -20.52
N LYS A 719 29.05 13.23 -20.56
CA LYS A 719 27.74 12.93 -21.13
C LYS A 719 26.62 13.61 -20.33
N LEU A 720 25.63 14.10 -21.04
CA LEU A 720 24.53 14.88 -20.47
C LEU A 720 23.46 13.99 -19.81
N ILE A 721 22.86 14.48 -18.71
CA ILE A 721 21.64 13.94 -18.11
C ILE A 721 20.49 14.89 -18.42
N ILE A 722 19.42 14.36 -19.00
CA ILE A 722 18.20 15.13 -19.31
C ILE A 722 17.07 14.63 -18.42
N VAL A 723 16.38 15.53 -17.73
CA VAL A 723 15.20 15.21 -16.92
C VAL A 723 13.98 15.91 -17.52
N ALA A 724 12.97 15.15 -17.90
CA ALA A 724 11.72 15.70 -18.42
C ALA A 724 10.62 15.62 -17.35
N ALA A 725 10.02 16.75 -17.02
CA ALA A 725 8.97 16.89 -16.01
C ALA A 725 7.95 17.97 -16.41
N GLU A 726 6.74 17.95 -15.81
CA GLU A 726 5.69 18.92 -16.10
C GLU A 726 5.97 20.29 -15.42
N THR A 727 6.27 20.27 -14.12
CA THR A 727 6.56 21.44 -13.29
C THR A 727 7.88 21.26 -12.54
N ALA A 728 8.53 22.38 -12.20
CA ALA A 728 9.74 22.37 -11.39
C ALA A 728 9.42 22.28 -9.89
N GLY A 729 8.91 21.13 -9.45
CA GLY A 729 8.56 20.91 -8.05
C GLY A 729 9.77 20.79 -7.12
N ASN A 730 9.54 20.98 -5.82
CA ASN A 730 10.58 20.84 -4.78
C ASN A 730 11.18 19.44 -4.71
N GLY A 731 10.47 18.40 -5.19
CA GLY A 731 11.04 17.07 -5.35
C GLY A 731 12.26 17.00 -6.29
N LEU A 732 12.32 17.83 -7.35
CA LEU A 732 13.47 17.85 -8.28
C LEU A 732 14.75 18.37 -7.63
N TYR A 733 14.65 19.17 -6.56
CA TYR A 733 15.83 19.55 -5.77
C TYR A 733 16.51 18.30 -5.19
N ASN A 734 15.73 17.32 -4.71
CA ASN A 734 16.22 16.05 -4.20
C ASN A 734 16.78 15.11 -5.28
N PHE A 735 16.54 15.40 -6.56
CA PHE A 735 17.23 14.73 -7.67
C PHE A 735 18.67 15.26 -7.83
N ILE A 736 18.86 16.58 -7.66
CA ILE A 736 20.14 17.24 -7.94
C ILE A 736 21.14 17.04 -6.80
N VAL A 737 20.66 17.10 -5.56
CA VAL A 737 21.44 16.94 -4.33
C VAL A 737 22.39 15.71 -4.37
N PRO A 738 21.91 14.46 -4.55
CA PRO A 738 22.78 13.28 -4.55
C PRO A 738 23.73 13.22 -5.75
N LEU A 739 23.41 13.88 -6.87
CA LEU A 739 24.28 13.99 -8.05
C LEU A 739 25.41 15.00 -7.88
N ARG A 740 25.25 15.98 -6.99
CA ARG A 740 26.20 17.07 -6.71
C ARG A 740 26.90 16.93 -5.36
N ALA A 741 26.74 15.80 -4.69
CA ALA A 741 27.35 15.51 -3.40
C ALA A 741 28.89 15.55 -3.44
N TYR A 742 29.50 15.93 -2.32
CA TYR A 742 30.95 16.15 -2.18
C TYR A 742 31.80 14.91 -2.45
N TYR A 743 31.25 13.72 -2.17
CA TYR A 743 31.95 12.44 -2.30
C TYR A 743 32.11 12.03 -3.77
N ARG A 744 31.48 12.76 -4.71
CA ARG A 744 31.72 12.60 -6.15
C ARG A 744 32.94 13.40 -6.59
N PRO A 745 33.82 12.81 -7.44
CA PRO A 745 34.98 13.53 -7.95
C PRO A 745 34.55 14.60 -8.96
N LYS A 746 35.24 15.74 -8.97
CA LYS A 746 34.92 16.91 -9.83
C LYS A 746 34.92 16.56 -11.32
N LYS A 747 35.81 15.66 -11.75
CA LYS A 747 35.96 15.22 -13.15
C LYS A 747 34.78 14.36 -13.63
N GLU A 748 34.00 13.73 -12.75
CA GLU A 748 32.88 12.83 -13.08
C GLU A 748 31.51 13.52 -13.01
N LEU A 749 31.46 14.82 -12.70
CA LEU A 749 30.19 15.55 -12.66
C LEU A 749 29.57 15.65 -14.05
N ASN A 750 28.39 15.03 -14.21
CA ASN A 750 27.61 15.10 -15.44
C ASN A 750 26.75 16.37 -15.45
N PRO A 751 26.66 17.13 -16.56
CA PRO A 751 25.73 18.25 -16.68
C PRO A 751 24.29 17.77 -16.60
N ILE A 752 23.40 18.60 -16.05
CA ILE A 752 21.97 18.31 -15.90
C ILE A 752 21.16 19.37 -16.65
N VAL A 753 20.26 18.92 -17.53
CA VAL A 753 19.30 19.78 -18.23
C VAL A 753 17.88 19.35 -17.86
N LEU A 754 17.11 20.26 -17.27
CA LEU A 754 15.71 20.08 -16.92
C LEU A 754 14.83 20.56 -18.09
N LEU A 755 14.19 19.63 -18.79
CA LEU A 755 13.18 19.91 -19.81
C LEU A 755 11.80 19.98 -19.13
N LEU A 756 11.23 21.19 -19.06
CA LEU A 756 10.00 21.47 -18.33
C LEU A 756 8.90 21.93 -19.26
N ASP A 757 7.68 21.39 -19.10
CA ASP A 757 6.53 21.88 -19.87
C ASP A 757 6.14 23.30 -19.43
N ASN A 758 6.14 23.54 -18.11
CA ASN A 758 5.84 24.83 -17.49
C ASN A 758 7.12 25.55 -17.03
N PRO A 759 7.18 26.90 -17.06
CA PRO A 759 8.33 27.64 -16.54
C PRO A 759 8.51 27.38 -15.03
N PRO A 760 9.76 27.30 -14.53
CA PRO A 760 10.03 27.05 -13.11
C PRO A 760 9.70 28.26 -12.23
N ASP A 761 9.31 27.97 -10.98
CA ASP A 761 9.06 29.00 -9.96
C ASP A 761 10.36 29.66 -9.49
N MET A 762 10.26 30.90 -9.00
CA MET A 762 11.42 31.64 -8.51
C MET A 762 12.06 30.98 -7.29
N HIS A 763 11.27 30.39 -6.39
CA HIS A 763 11.78 29.65 -5.22
C HIS A 763 12.67 28.47 -5.62
N PHE A 764 12.32 27.76 -6.68
CA PHE A 764 13.14 26.67 -7.21
C PHE A 764 14.44 27.19 -7.84
N LEU A 765 14.35 28.30 -8.59
CA LEU A 765 15.52 28.92 -9.21
C LEU A 765 16.53 29.47 -8.18
N ASP A 766 16.06 29.97 -7.04
CA ASP A 766 16.93 30.42 -5.96
C ASP A 766 17.70 29.26 -5.30
N ALA A 767 17.11 28.07 -5.22
CA ALA A 767 17.79 26.87 -4.73
C ALA A 767 18.85 26.37 -5.73
N ILE A 768 18.49 26.31 -7.02
CA ILE A 768 19.30 25.63 -8.03
C ILE A 768 20.54 26.43 -8.49
N CYS A 769 20.50 27.76 -8.33
CA CYS A 769 21.52 28.69 -8.86
C CYS A 769 22.93 28.52 -8.26
N TRP A 770 23.04 27.82 -7.12
CA TRP A 770 24.31 27.53 -6.46
C TRP A 770 24.99 26.26 -6.97
N PHE A 771 24.24 25.38 -7.67
CA PHE A 771 24.79 24.13 -8.16
C PHE A 771 25.50 24.30 -9.50
N PRO A 772 26.64 23.62 -9.71
CA PRO A 772 27.39 23.70 -10.95
C PRO A 772 26.71 22.90 -12.07
N MET A 773 26.77 23.44 -13.30
CA MET A 773 26.38 22.76 -14.54
C MET A 773 24.93 22.22 -14.50
N VAL A 774 24.01 23.02 -13.98
CA VAL A 774 22.57 22.72 -14.00
C VAL A 774 21.85 23.78 -14.82
N TYR A 775 21.01 23.35 -15.74
CA TYR A 775 20.29 24.23 -16.67
C TYR A 775 18.84 23.77 -16.81
N TYR A 776 17.97 24.66 -17.32
CA TYR A 776 16.60 24.33 -17.69
C TYR A 776 16.24 24.83 -19.09
N MET A 777 15.27 24.16 -19.71
CA MET A 777 14.66 24.52 -20.98
C MET A 777 13.14 24.34 -20.86
N VAL A 778 12.38 25.27 -21.43
CA VAL A 778 10.93 25.14 -21.52
C VAL A 778 10.59 24.45 -22.84
N GLY A 779 9.93 23.31 -22.78
CA GLY A 779 9.64 22.46 -23.93
C GLY A 779 9.08 21.11 -23.52
N SER A 780 8.64 20.33 -24.50
CA SER A 780 7.99 19.02 -24.24
C SER A 780 8.70 17.88 -24.96
N ILE A 781 8.54 16.65 -24.44
CA ILE A 781 9.08 15.43 -25.07
C ILE A 781 8.41 15.16 -26.44
N ASP A 782 7.16 15.61 -26.61
CA ASP A 782 6.40 15.43 -27.85
C ASP A 782 7.07 16.16 -29.03
N ASN A 783 7.80 17.24 -28.74
CA ASN A 783 8.47 18.05 -29.73
C ASN A 783 9.93 17.61 -29.92
N LEU A 784 10.23 17.07 -31.10
CA LEU A 784 11.59 16.65 -31.45
C LEU A 784 12.58 17.81 -31.48
N ASP A 785 12.12 19.03 -31.82
CA ASP A 785 13.02 20.19 -31.93
C ASP A 785 13.59 20.58 -30.54
N ASP A 786 12.76 20.53 -29.48
CA ASP A 786 13.17 20.84 -28.10
C ASP A 786 14.19 19.81 -27.58
N LEU A 787 13.95 18.53 -27.88
CA LEU A 787 14.85 17.42 -27.54
C LEU A 787 16.22 17.57 -28.22
N LEU A 788 16.25 18.01 -29.47
CA LEU A 788 17.50 18.21 -30.21
C LEU A 788 18.28 19.42 -29.65
N ARG A 789 17.61 20.52 -29.30
CA ARG A 789 18.23 21.68 -28.63
C ARG A 789 18.81 21.32 -27.26
N CYS A 790 18.12 20.45 -26.51
CA CYS A 790 18.62 19.89 -25.25
C CYS A 790 19.86 19.03 -25.42
N GLY A 791 20.14 18.50 -26.62
CA GLY A 791 21.31 17.66 -26.87
C GLY A 791 21.10 16.17 -26.60
N VAL A 792 19.89 15.64 -26.80
CA VAL A 792 19.57 14.20 -26.60
C VAL A 792 20.51 13.27 -27.37
N THR A 793 21.09 13.71 -28.49
CA THR A 793 22.02 12.92 -29.30
C THR A 793 23.29 12.49 -28.56
N PHE A 794 23.76 13.23 -27.54
CA PHE A 794 24.98 12.87 -26.79
C PHE A 794 24.71 12.69 -25.29
N ALA A 795 23.43 12.64 -24.90
CA ALA A 795 23.03 12.35 -23.54
C ALA A 795 23.33 10.88 -23.18
N ALA A 796 23.76 10.65 -21.94
CA ALA A 796 23.89 9.30 -21.40
C ALA A 796 22.54 8.73 -21.00
N ASN A 797 21.79 9.52 -20.21
CA ASN A 797 20.54 9.12 -19.59
C ASN A 797 19.47 10.19 -19.82
N MET A 798 18.27 9.72 -20.13
CA MET A 798 17.06 10.54 -20.14
C MET A 798 16.10 10.01 -19.07
N VAL A 799 15.73 10.86 -18.13
CA VAL A 799 14.77 10.56 -17.06
C VAL A 799 13.44 11.18 -17.45
N VAL A 800 12.42 10.34 -17.61
CA VAL A 800 11.04 10.75 -17.89
C VAL A 800 10.25 10.57 -16.61
N VAL A 801 9.89 11.69 -15.99
CA VAL A 801 9.03 11.78 -14.81
C VAL A 801 7.59 11.84 -15.30
N ASP A 802 6.69 11.15 -14.61
CA ASP A 802 5.29 11.17 -15.00
C ASP A 802 4.65 12.53 -14.64
N LYS A 803 3.65 12.93 -15.43
CA LYS A 803 3.03 14.25 -15.29
C LYS A 803 2.04 14.22 -14.13
N GLU A 804 2.06 15.24 -13.28
CA GLU A 804 1.16 15.32 -12.13
C GLU A 804 -0.29 15.38 -12.59
N SER A 805 -0.56 16.00 -13.74
CA SER A 805 -1.91 16.10 -14.32
C SER A 805 -2.48 14.78 -14.84
N THR A 806 -1.63 13.81 -15.25
CA THR A 806 -2.10 12.52 -15.79
C THR A 806 -2.31 11.46 -14.71
N MET A 807 -1.82 11.70 -13.49
CA MET A 807 -1.93 10.79 -12.35
C MET A 807 -3.36 10.57 -11.83
N SER A 808 -4.27 11.51 -12.09
CA SER A 808 -5.66 11.46 -11.59
C SER A 808 -6.64 10.72 -12.51
N ALA A 809 -6.17 9.89 -13.45
CA ALA A 809 -7.04 9.19 -14.38
C ALA A 809 -7.89 8.11 -13.67
N GLU A 810 -9.15 7.95 -14.09
CA GLU A 810 -10.07 6.94 -13.56
C GLU A 810 -9.63 5.51 -13.91
N GLU A 811 -9.04 5.34 -15.10
CA GLU A 811 -8.50 4.05 -15.56
C GLU A 811 -6.98 4.00 -15.43
N ASP A 812 -6.47 2.92 -14.82
CA ASP A 812 -5.03 2.71 -14.62
C ASP A 812 -4.22 2.73 -15.94
N TYR A 813 -4.83 2.35 -17.07
CA TYR A 813 -4.16 2.37 -18.39
C TYR A 813 -4.00 3.77 -18.97
N MET A 814 -4.90 4.69 -18.62
CA MET A 814 -4.90 6.04 -19.18
C MET A 814 -3.90 6.95 -18.48
N ALA A 815 -3.57 6.67 -17.21
CA ALA A 815 -2.63 7.46 -16.42
C ALA A 815 -1.25 7.59 -17.11
N ASP A 816 -0.67 6.46 -17.55
CA ASP A 816 0.68 6.44 -18.14
C ASP A 816 0.68 6.45 -19.69
N ALA A 817 -0.48 6.59 -20.35
CA ALA A 817 -0.57 6.35 -21.79
C ALA A 817 0.33 7.28 -22.61
N LYS A 818 0.36 8.58 -22.25
CA LYS A 818 1.15 9.59 -22.95
C LYS A 818 2.66 9.36 -22.76
N THR A 819 3.10 9.10 -21.54
CA THR A 819 4.52 8.87 -21.21
C THR A 819 5.05 7.65 -21.95
N ILE A 820 4.30 6.54 -21.96
CA ILE A 820 4.67 5.31 -22.65
C ILE A 820 4.79 5.52 -24.16
N VAL A 821 3.83 6.21 -24.78
CA VAL A 821 3.88 6.49 -26.23
C VAL A 821 5.10 7.34 -26.58
N ASN A 822 5.36 8.39 -25.81
CA ASN A 822 6.52 9.26 -26.02
C ASN A 822 7.83 8.50 -25.89
N VAL A 823 7.97 7.69 -24.85
CA VAL A 823 9.16 6.89 -24.63
C VAL A 823 9.33 5.84 -25.73
N GLN A 824 8.25 5.27 -26.24
CA GLN A 824 8.31 4.35 -27.36
C GLN A 824 8.78 5.04 -28.66
N THR A 825 8.42 6.32 -28.87
CA THR A 825 8.98 7.11 -29.98
C THR A 825 10.48 7.37 -29.79
N LEU A 826 10.91 7.71 -28.56
CA LEU A 826 12.32 7.91 -28.22
C LEU A 826 13.15 6.65 -28.42
N PHE A 827 12.66 5.48 -27.99
CA PHE A 827 13.33 4.19 -28.20
C PHE A 827 13.55 3.87 -29.68
N ARG A 828 12.64 4.31 -30.56
CA ARG A 828 12.76 4.12 -32.02
C ARG A 828 13.74 5.11 -32.65
N LEU A 829 13.77 6.36 -32.17
CA LEU A 829 14.61 7.44 -32.68
C LEU A 829 16.07 7.35 -32.19
N PHE A 830 16.27 6.93 -30.94
CA PHE A 830 17.55 6.94 -30.24
C PHE A 830 17.76 5.60 -29.51
N SER A 831 18.25 4.58 -30.21
CA SER A 831 18.42 3.25 -29.59
C SER A 831 19.59 3.13 -28.60
N SER A 832 20.54 4.07 -28.63
CA SER A 832 21.68 4.15 -27.70
C SER A 832 21.34 4.82 -26.37
N LEU A 833 20.26 5.60 -26.33
CA LEU A 833 19.89 6.39 -25.16
C LEU A 833 19.36 5.46 -24.07
N SER A 834 19.92 5.56 -22.87
CA SER A 834 19.36 4.91 -21.70
C SER A 834 18.20 5.75 -21.19
N ILE A 835 16.99 5.20 -21.24
CA ILE A 835 15.77 5.89 -20.81
C ILE A 835 15.31 5.27 -19.50
N ILE A 836 15.13 6.11 -18.50
CA ILE A 836 14.56 5.77 -17.19
C ILE A 836 13.18 6.41 -17.12
N THR A 837 12.14 5.62 -16.94
CA THR A 837 10.75 6.09 -16.92
C THR A 837 10.08 5.82 -15.59
N GLU A 838 9.47 6.84 -15.03
CA GLU A 838 8.47 6.72 -13.98
C GLU A 838 7.14 6.25 -14.58
N LEU A 839 6.46 5.36 -13.87
CA LEU A 839 5.07 4.97 -14.12
C LEU A 839 4.27 5.06 -12.83
N THR A 840 2.99 5.41 -12.93
CA THR A 840 2.03 5.36 -11.81
C THR A 840 1.77 3.93 -11.35
N HIS A 841 1.53 3.05 -12.32
CA HIS A 841 1.06 1.69 -12.07
C HIS A 841 2.03 0.65 -12.62
N PRO A 842 2.42 -0.36 -11.81
CA PRO A 842 3.32 -1.41 -12.27
C PRO A 842 2.68 -2.25 -13.38
N ALA A 843 1.35 -2.31 -13.50
CA ALA A 843 0.65 -3.00 -14.57
C ALA A 843 1.06 -2.53 -15.98
N ASN A 844 1.41 -1.25 -16.13
CA ASN A 844 1.71 -0.63 -17.41
C ASN A 844 3.12 -0.92 -17.95
N MET A 845 4.01 -1.51 -17.12
CA MET A 845 5.37 -1.87 -17.54
C MET A 845 5.44 -2.78 -18.77
N ARG A 846 4.39 -3.56 -19.03
CA ARG A 846 4.28 -4.44 -20.19
C ARG A 846 4.35 -3.69 -21.54
N PHE A 847 4.02 -2.40 -21.56
CA PHE A 847 3.96 -1.60 -22.78
C PHE A 847 5.28 -0.90 -23.13
N MET A 848 6.25 -0.91 -22.20
CA MET A 848 7.53 -0.19 -22.35
C MET A 848 8.45 -0.75 -23.44
N GLN A 849 8.32 -2.04 -23.76
CA GLN A 849 9.10 -2.68 -24.81
C GLN A 849 8.19 -3.51 -25.70
N PHE A 850 7.45 -2.84 -26.60
CA PHE A 850 6.68 -3.54 -27.61
C PHE A 850 7.52 -3.78 -28.87
N ARG A 851 7.88 -5.04 -29.10
CA ARG A 851 8.40 -5.55 -30.38
C ARG A 851 7.34 -6.45 -31.00
N ALA A 852 7.10 -6.30 -32.31
CA ALA A 852 6.15 -7.17 -33.00
C ALA A 852 6.67 -8.62 -32.98
N LYS A 853 5.83 -9.56 -32.52
CA LYS A 853 6.10 -11.01 -32.45
C LYS A 853 7.22 -11.44 -31.48
N ASP A 854 7.18 -10.95 -30.24
CA ASP A 854 8.14 -11.36 -29.21
C ASP A 854 7.68 -12.61 -28.44
N CYS A 855 8.26 -13.78 -28.76
CA CYS A 855 8.02 -15.03 -28.03
C CYS A 855 8.51 -14.96 -26.57
N TYR A 856 9.51 -14.13 -26.29
CA TYR A 856 10.12 -14.02 -24.97
C TYR A 856 9.22 -13.29 -23.97
N SER A 857 8.59 -12.20 -24.42
CA SER A 857 7.58 -11.48 -23.62
C SER A 857 6.41 -12.38 -23.22
N LEU A 858 5.95 -13.26 -24.13
CA LEU A 858 4.91 -14.24 -23.80
C LEU A 858 5.38 -15.26 -22.75
N ALA A 859 6.61 -15.76 -22.86
CA ALA A 859 7.19 -16.69 -21.89
C ALA A 859 7.27 -16.07 -20.48
N LEU A 860 7.72 -14.82 -20.38
CA LEU A 860 7.78 -14.09 -19.11
C LEU A 860 6.40 -13.82 -18.52
N SER A 861 5.41 -13.47 -19.35
CA SER A 861 4.03 -13.27 -18.87
C SER A 861 3.41 -14.56 -18.32
N LYS A 862 3.73 -15.73 -18.91
CA LYS A 862 3.31 -17.03 -18.37
C LYS A 862 3.95 -17.31 -17.00
N LEU A 863 5.23 -16.98 -16.85
CA LEU A 863 5.96 -17.14 -15.59
C LEU A 863 5.38 -16.22 -14.51
N GLU A 864 5.17 -14.95 -14.83
CA GLU A 864 4.55 -13.97 -13.92
C GLU A 864 3.18 -14.44 -13.41
N LYS A 865 2.31 -14.93 -14.31
CA LYS A 865 0.99 -15.45 -13.91
C LYS A 865 1.11 -16.62 -12.93
N LYS A 866 2.02 -17.54 -13.22
CA LYS A 866 2.27 -18.72 -12.38
C LYS A 866 2.83 -18.34 -11.00
N GLU A 867 3.69 -17.33 -10.93
CA GLU A 867 4.21 -16.82 -9.66
C GLU A 867 3.13 -16.04 -8.88
N ARG A 868 2.22 -15.32 -9.55
CA ARG A 868 1.08 -14.65 -8.90
C ARG A 868 0.10 -15.67 -8.29
N GLU A 869 -0.16 -16.79 -8.99
CA GLU A 869 -0.98 -17.89 -8.47
C GLU A 869 -0.37 -18.56 -7.23
N ARG A 870 0.96 -18.51 -7.09
CA ARG A 870 1.68 -18.99 -5.90
C ARG A 870 1.67 -18.03 -4.73
N GLY A 871 1.14 -16.81 -4.93
CA GLY A 871 1.17 -15.76 -3.92
C GLY A 871 2.55 -15.11 -3.76
N SER A 872 3.35 -15.02 -4.82
CA SER A 872 4.58 -14.21 -4.79
C SER A 872 4.26 -12.72 -4.61
N ASN A 873 5.09 -12.04 -3.82
CA ASN A 873 4.94 -10.61 -3.54
C ASN A 873 5.29 -9.75 -4.76
N LEU A 874 6.20 -10.24 -5.62
CA LEU A 874 6.76 -9.49 -6.75
C LEU A 874 6.58 -10.20 -8.10
N ALA A 875 5.33 -10.35 -8.54
CA ALA A 875 5.04 -11.00 -9.82
C ALA A 875 5.70 -10.28 -11.04
N PHE A 876 5.79 -8.95 -11.01
CA PHE A 876 6.35 -8.16 -12.10
C PHE A 876 7.89 -8.14 -12.16
N MET A 877 8.58 -8.75 -11.19
CA MET A 877 10.04 -8.75 -11.09
C MET A 877 10.73 -9.27 -12.35
N PHE A 878 10.15 -10.27 -13.01
CA PHE A 878 10.72 -10.89 -14.20
C PHE A 878 10.52 -10.07 -15.49
N ARG A 879 9.83 -8.92 -15.42
CA ARG A 879 9.69 -8.05 -16.59
C ARG A 879 11.03 -7.37 -16.89
N LEU A 880 11.53 -7.53 -18.12
CA LEU A 880 12.84 -6.98 -18.51
C LEU A 880 12.99 -5.48 -18.24
N PRO A 881 12.01 -4.61 -18.54
CA PRO A 881 12.18 -3.17 -18.31
C PRO A 881 12.41 -2.84 -16.83
N PHE A 882 11.77 -3.60 -15.94
CA PHE A 882 12.01 -3.51 -14.51
C PHE A 882 13.39 -4.06 -14.17
N ALA A 883 13.72 -5.31 -14.51
CA ALA A 883 15.03 -5.90 -14.17
C ALA A 883 16.25 -5.09 -14.67
N ALA A 884 16.12 -4.45 -15.83
CA ALA A 884 17.14 -3.57 -16.41
C ALA A 884 17.24 -2.18 -15.73
N GLY A 885 16.34 -1.85 -14.81
CA GLY A 885 16.30 -0.55 -14.13
C GLY A 885 15.85 0.62 -15.00
N ARG A 886 15.18 0.33 -16.12
CA ARG A 886 14.64 1.36 -17.02
C ARG A 886 13.28 1.88 -16.57
N VAL A 887 12.60 1.15 -15.69
CA VAL A 887 11.26 1.50 -15.22
C VAL A 887 11.22 1.50 -13.71
N PHE A 888 10.53 2.48 -13.15
CA PHE A 888 10.29 2.60 -11.72
C PHE A 888 8.83 3.01 -11.48
N SER A 889 8.22 2.44 -10.43
CA SER A 889 6.86 2.80 -9.99
C SER A 889 6.90 3.26 -8.54
N ILE A 890 6.12 4.29 -8.21
CA ILE A 890 6.03 4.82 -6.84
C ILE A 890 5.51 3.75 -5.88
N SER A 891 4.59 2.88 -6.34
CA SER A 891 4.02 1.80 -5.53
C SER A 891 5.02 0.81 -4.95
N MET A 892 6.22 0.75 -5.52
CA MET A 892 7.32 -0.09 -5.02
C MET A 892 7.91 0.42 -3.70
N LEU A 893 7.68 1.70 -3.37
CA LEU A 893 8.15 2.32 -2.13
C LEU A 893 7.20 2.11 -0.96
N ASP A 894 5.94 1.76 -1.22
CA ASP A 894 4.93 1.58 -0.16
C ASP A 894 5.37 0.51 0.86
N THR A 895 6.02 -0.55 0.37
CA THR A 895 6.55 -1.64 1.20
C THR A 895 7.60 -1.20 2.19
N LEU A 896 8.31 -0.10 1.92
CA LEU A 896 9.29 0.49 2.83
C LEU A 896 8.64 0.93 4.15
N LEU A 897 7.44 1.51 4.06
CA LEU A 897 6.69 1.91 5.25
C LEU A 897 6.19 0.67 5.99
N TYR A 898 5.69 -0.34 5.29
CA TYR A 898 5.13 -1.55 5.92
C TYR A 898 6.20 -2.36 6.65
N GLN A 899 7.37 -2.51 6.03
CA GLN A 899 8.50 -3.22 6.59
C GLN A 899 9.09 -2.49 7.81
N SER A 900 8.95 -1.17 7.88
CA SER A 900 9.44 -0.38 9.01
C SER A 900 8.77 -0.72 10.35
N PHE A 901 7.60 -1.37 10.33
CA PHE A 901 6.96 -1.88 11.56
C PHE A 901 7.76 -2.99 12.24
N VAL A 902 8.42 -3.85 11.45
CA VAL A 902 9.30 -4.91 11.99
C VAL A 902 10.74 -4.42 12.09
N LYS A 903 11.13 -3.53 11.19
CA LYS A 903 12.51 -3.09 10.97
C LYS A 903 12.62 -1.56 11.02
N ASP A 904 12.67 -0.97 12.22
CA ASP A 904 12.73 0.49 12.43
C ASP A 904 13.85 1.21 11.66
N TYR A 905 14.98 0.51 11.45
CA TYR A 905 16.16 1.05 10.76
C TYR A 905 16.04 1.07 9.23
N MET A 906 15.02 0.43 8.64
CA MET A 906 14.90 0.28 7.18
C MET A 906 14.80 1.62 6.46
N ILE A 907 14.08 2.58 7.03
CA ILE A 907 13.95 3.92 6.45
C ILE A 907 15.32 4.64 6.48
N SER A 908 16.00 4.59 7.62
CA SER A 908 17.28 5.25 7.84
C SER A 908 18.38 4.68 6.95
N ILE A 909 18.49 3.34 6.85
CA ILE A 909 19.49 2.70 6.00
C ILE A 909 19.24 2.98 4.52
N THR A 910 17.98 3.01 4.09
CA THR A 910 17.62 3.34 2.70
C THR A 910 17.93 4.80 2.39
N ARG A 911 17.67 5.73 3.31
CA ARG A 911 18.05 7.15 3.14
C ARG A 911 19.57 7.35 3.04
N LEU A 912 20.35 6.62 3.83
CA LEU A 912 21.82 6.65 3.77
C LEU A 912 22.34 6.08 2.44
N LEU A 913 21.79 4.94 1.98
CA LEU A 913 22.17 4.34 0.69
C LEU A 913 21.84 5.26 -0.49
N LEU A 914 20.72 6.00 -0.40
CA LEU A 914 20.32 6.96 -1.41
C LEU A 914 21.10 8.29 -1.34
N GLY A 915 21.84 8.55 -0.25
CA GLY A 915 22.56 9.81 -0.02
C GLY A 915 21.65 11.00 0.29
N LEU A 916 20.43 10.74 0.79
CA LEU A 916 19.51 11.78 1.26
C LEU A 916 19.93 12.25 2.65
N ASP A 917 20.16 11.32 3.57
CA ASP A 917 20.77 11.60 4.87
C ASP A 917 22.24 11.23 4.77
N THR A 918 23.14 12.12 5.17
CA THR A 918 24.58 11.84 5.23
C THR A 918 25.07 12.14 6.64
N THR A 919 25.30 11.10 7.43
CA THR A 919 25.94 11.25 8.73
C THR A 919 27.46 11.30 8.56
N PRO A 920 28.20 12.06 9.37
CA PRO A 920 29.67 12.03 9.33
C PRO A 920 30.17 10.60 9.53
N GLY A 921 31.05 10.11 8.64
CA GLY A 921 31.56 8.74 8.68
C GLY A 921 30.68 7.68 8.03
N SER A 922 29.55 8.02 7.40
CA SER A 922 28.79 7.07 6.58
C SER A 922 29.25 7.06 5.12
N GLY A 923 29.41 5.86 4.58
CA GLY A 923 29.71 5.61 3.18
C GLY A 923 28.57 5.91 2.20
N PHE A 924 28.87 5.79 0.91
CA PHE A 924 27.93 6.09 -0.18
C PHE A 924 27.99 5.03 -1.29
N LEU A 925 26.91 4.93 -2.07
CA LEU A 925 26.81 3.99 -3.19
C LEU A 925 27.62 4.48 -4.41
N CYS A 926 28.42 3.60 -4.98
CA CYS A 926 29.22 3.81 -6.19
C CYS A 926 29.13 2.60 -7.11
N SER A 927 29.50 2.77 -8.37
CA SER A 927 29.57 1.70 -9.36
C SER A 927 31.00 1.56 -9.88
N MET A 928 31.41 0.32 -10.16
CA MET A 928 32.65 0.01 -10.85
C MET A 928 32.33 -0.88 -12.04
N LYS A 929 32.74 -0.47 -13.24
CA LYS A 929 32.56 -1.28 -14.45
C LYS A 929 33.77 -2.19 -14.65
N ILE A 930 33.52 -3.48 -14.84
CA ILE A 930 34.57 -4.46 -15.14
C ILE A 930 35.04 -4.29 -16.58
N THR A 931 36.32 -3.93 -16.72
CA THR A 931 37.02 -3.81 -18.00
C THR A 931 37.80 -5.09 -18.32
N GLU A 932 38.39 -5.16 -19.51
CA GLU A 932 39.25 -6.30 -19.90
C GLU A 932 40.44 -6.47 -18.94
N ASP A 933 40.93 -5.37 -18.35
CA ASP A 933 42.05 -5.37 -17.41
C ASP A 933 41.67 -5.98 -16.05
N ASP A 934 40.40 -5.95 -15.67
CA ASP A 934 39.90 -6.52 -14.41
C ASP A 934 39.49 -7.99 -14.53
N LEU A 935 39.40 -8.53 -15.76
CA LEU A 935 38.90 -9.87 -16.04
C LEU A 935 39.80 -11.01 -15.51
N TRP A 936 41.04 -10.70 -15.11
CA TRP A 936 41.87 -11.65 -14.36
C TRP A 936 41.20 -12.12 -13.05
N ILE A 937 40.31 -11.29 -12.51
CA ILE A 937 39.45 -11.58 -11.37
C ILE A 937 38.21 -12.33 -11.87
N ARG A 938 38.32 -13.65 -11.98
CA ARG A 938 37.24 -14.48 -12.55
C ARG A 938 35.99 -14.59 -11.67
N THR A 939 36.13 -14.46 -10.35
CA THR A 939 35.05 -14.75 -9.40
C THR A 939 34.76 -13.56 -8.49
N TYR A 940 33.50 -13.43 -8.08
CA TYR A 940 33.04 -12.37 -7.19
C TYR A 940 33.78 -12.38 -5.85
N ALA A 941 34.10 -13.54 -5.27
CA ALA A 941 34.88 -13.60 -4.02
C ALA A 941 36.29 -13.01 -4.13
N ARG A 942 36.97 -13.18 -5.27
CA ARG A 942 38.30 -12.59 -5.49
C ARG A 942 38.21 -11.08 -5.70
N LEU A 943 37.14 -10.62 -6.33
CA LEU A 943 36.86 -9.19 -6.46
C LEU A 943 36.62 -8.58 -5.07
N TYR A 944 35.80 -9.23 -4.26
CA TYR A 944 35.54 -8.85 -2.87
C TYR A 944 36.85 -8.71 -2.09
N GLN A 945 37.75 -9.70 -2.22
CA GLN A 945 39.06 -9.67 -1.56
C GLN A 945 39.91 -8.47 -1.99
N LYS A 946 39.98 -8.18 -3.30
CA LYS A 946 40.75 -7.03 -3.83
C LYS A 946 40.20 -5.71 -3.29
N LEU A 947 38.89 -5.51 -3.41
CA LEU A 947 38.24 -4.25 -3.02
C LEU A 947 38.36 -3.97 -1.52
N CYS A 948 38.08 -4.98 -0.68
CA CYS A 948 38.18 -4.82 0.76
C CYS A 948 39.62 -4.60 1.24
N SER A 949 40.64 -5.15 0.56
CA SER A 949 42.05 -4.99 0.98
C SER A 949 42.69 -3.70 0.46
N THR A 950 42.35 -3.24 -0.76
CA THR A 950 42.99 -2.07 -1.37
C THR A 950 42.29 -0.76 -1.01
N THR A 951 40.96 -0.71 -1.17
CA THR A 951 40.18 0.53 -1.01
C THR A 951 39.30 0.52 0.24
N GLY A 952 39.08 -0.65 0.85
CA GLY A 952 38.11 -0.82 1.94
C GLY A 952 36.67 -0.78 1.44
N ASP A 953 36.44 -0.95 0.13
CA ASP A 953 35.10 -0.95 -0.46
C ASP A 953 34.41 -2.30 -0.24
N VAL A 954 33.11 -2.25 0.02
CA VAL A 954 32.27 -3.45 0.18
C VAL A 954 31.30 -3.57 -1.01
N PRO A 955 31.39 -4.64 -1.82
CA PRO A 955 30.46 -4.83 -2.92
C PRO A 955 29.11 -5.41 -2.45
N ILE A 956 28.01 -4.90 -3.00
CA ILE A 956 26.63 -5.33 -2.70
C ILE A 956 26.15 -6.36 -3.70
N GLY A 957 26.46 -6.16 -4.98
CA GLY A 957 25.89 -6.95 -6.08
C GLY A 957 26.47 -6.59 -7.43
N ILE A 958 25.95 -7.21 -8.47
CA ILE A 958 26.40 -7.03 -9.86
C ILE A 958 25.20 -6.74 -10.78
N TYR A 959 25.40 -5.87 -11.75
CA TYR A 959 24.48 -5.58 -12.85
C TYR A 959 25.09 -6.14 -14.13
N ARG A 960 24.38 -7.09 -14.73
CA ARG A 960 24.87 -7.83 -15.90
C ARG A 960 24.15 -7.38 -17.16
N THR A 961 24.90 -7.31 -18.25
CA THR A 961 24.37 -7.07 -19.60
C THR A 961 24.73 -8.22 -20.53
N GLU A 962 23.80 -9.14 -20.79
CA GLU A 962 24.01 -10.29 -21.68
C GLU A 962 23.55 -9.95 -23.10
N SER A 963 24.38 -10.23 -24.09
CA SER A 963 23.95 -10.23 -25.51
C SER A 963 23.27 -11.56 -25.82
N GLN A 964 21.93 -11.58 -25.94
CA GLN A 964 21.25 -12.76 -26.44
C GLN A 964 21.54 -12.90 -27.95
N LYS A 965 22.37 -13.89 -28.30
CA LYS A 965 22.37 -14.43 -29.66
C LYS A 965 21.08 -15.24 -29.79
N LEU A 966 20.06 -14.70 -30.46
CA LEU A 966 18.90 -15.52 -30.85
C LEU A 966 19.44 -16.73 -31.62
N THR A 967 19.43 -17.90 -31.00
CA THR A 967 19.60 -19.17 -31.70
C THR A 967 18.34 -19.34 -32.56
N THR A 968 18.42 -18.93 -33.82
CA THR A 968 17.50 -19.33 -34.88
C THR A 968 17.69 -20.82 -35.16
N SER A 969 17.29 -21.66 -34.22
CA SER A 969 17.27 -23.12 -34.36
C SER A 969 16.10 -23.64 -33.55
N GLU A 970 14.89 -23.30 -34.03
CA GLU A 970 13.61 -24.04 -33.88
C GLU A 970 12.40 -23.25 -34.43
N SER A 971 12.61 -22.26 -35.31
CA SER A 971 11.54 -21.61 -36.09
C SER A 971 11.48 -22.17 -37.51
N GLN A 972 11.35 -23.49 -37.62
CA GLN A 972 10.77 -24.18 -38.79
C GLN A 972 9.65 -25.10 -38.30
N ILE A 973 8.70 -24.54 -37.57
CA ILE A 973 7.36 -25.11 -37.46
C ILE A 973 6.43 -24.02 -37.97
N SER A 974 6.16 -24.05 -39.26
CA SER A 974 5.02 -23.37 -39.85
C SER A 974 3.77 -23.94 -39.20
N ILE A 975 3.27 -23.26 -38.17
CA ILE A 975 1.92 -23.48 -37.66
C ILE A 975 0.98 -22.92 -38.74
N SER A 976 0.49 -23.82 -39.59
CA SER A 976 -0.68 -23.59 -40.41
C SER A 976 -1.85 -23.27 -39.49
N VAL A 977 -2.36 -22.04 -39.59
CA VAL A 977 -3.63 -21.65 -39.00
C VAL A 977 -4.71 -22.11 -39.97
N GLU A 978 -5.29 -23.26 -39.70
CA GLU A 978 -6.61 -23.70 -40.17
C GLU A 978 -7.09 -24.80 -39.19
N GLU A 979 -8.37 -24.74 -38.83
CA GLU A 979 -9.14 -25.65 -37.96
C GLU A 979 -9.00 -25.54 -36.43
N TRP A 980 -9.82 -24.65 -35.84
CA TRP A 980 -10.76 -25.02 -34.77
C TRP A 980 -12.16 -24.60 -35.23
N GLU A 981 -12.80 -25.44 -36.05
CA GLU A 981 -14.25 -25.52 -36.17
C GLU A 981 -14.71 -26.82 -35.52
N ASP A 982 -15.79 -26.71 -34.75
CA ASP A 982 -16.42 -27.75 -33.97
C ASP A 982 -17.01 -28.89 -34.82
N THR A 983 -16.87 -30.12 -34.32
CA THR A 983 -17.77 -31.28 -34.49
C THR A 983 -17.92 -31.96 -35.87
N LYS A 984 -17.34 -33.16 -36.03
CA LYS A 984 -18.04 -34.47 -36.20
C LYS A 984 -17.19 -35.53 -36.95
N ASP A 985 -17.14 -36.70 -36.32
CA ASP A 985 -17.25 -38.07 -36.86
C ASP A 985 -16.32 -38.58 -37.99
N CYS A 986 -15.49 -39.55 -37.57
CA CYS A 986 -15.28 -40.89 -38.15
C CYS A 986 -14.57 -41.09 -39.52
N LYS A 987 -13.43 -41.81 -39.40
CA LYS A 987 -12.92 -42.95 -40.21
C LYS A 987 -11.92 -42.72 -41.36
N GLU A 988 -10.74 -43.30 -41.12
CA GLU A 988 -9.92 -44.20 -41.96
C GLU A 988 -9.21 -43.71 -43.25
N HIS A 989 -7.87 -43.74 -43.15
CA HIS A 989 -6.85 -44.33 -44.06
C HIS A 989 -7.01 -44.26 -45.59
N GLY A 990 -6.00 -43.69 -46.27
CA GLY A 990 -5.71 -44.03 -47.67
C GLY A 990 -4.66 -43.17 -48.37
N HIS A 991 -3.48 -43.75 -48.64
CA HIS A 991 -2.41 -43.23 -49.47
C HIS A 991 -2.85 -42.93 -50.93
N HIS A 992 -2.33 -41.86 -51.56
CA HIS A 992 -1.31 -41.93 -52.64
C HIS A 992 -1.15 -40.64 -53.48
N ARG A 993 0.10 -40.49 -53.93
CA ARG A 993 0.69 -39.53 -54.88
C ARG A 993 -0.09 -39.33 -56.19
N GLY A 994 0.09 -38.15 -56.80
CA GLY A 994 0.05 -38.00 -58.26
C GLY A 994 -0.09 -36.57 -58.77
N ASN A 995 1.02 -35.97 -59.19
CA ASN A 995 1.06 -34.74 -59.99
C ASN A 995 0.26 -34.87 -61.29
N HIS A 996 -0.50 -33.85 -61.70
CA HIS A 996 -0.49 -33.35 -63.09
C HIS A 996 -1.15 -31.96 -63.26
N ARG A 997 -0.78 -31.36 -64.39
CA ARG A 997 -0.84 -29.96 -64.82
C ARG A 997 -2.20 -29.49 -65.39
N ASN A 998 -2.42 -28.18 -65.22
CA ASN A 998 -3.10 -27.19 -66.09
C ASN A 998 -4.61 -27.33 -66.38
N SER A 999 -5.42 -26.37 -65.90
CA SER A 999 -6.20 -25.44 -66.74
C SER A 999 -7.06 -24.44 -65.92
N THR A 1000 -6.93 -23.16 -66.32
CA THR A 1000 -7.91 -22.05 -66.41
C THR A 1000 -9.21 -21.98 -65.59
N SER A 1001 -9.48 -20.75 -65.08
CA SER A 1001 -10.76 -20.08 -64.71
C SER A 1001 -11.62 -20.76 -63.62
N SER A 1002 -12.16 -20.12 -62.59
CA SER A 1002 -12.68 -18.75 -62.39
C SER A 1002 -12.94 -18.50 -60.89
N ASP A 1003 -12.77 -17.25 -60.46
CA ASP A 1003 -13.45 -16.55 -59.34
C ASP A 1003 -13.73 -17.29 -58.02
N GLN A 1004 -12.97 -16.92 -56.98
CA GLN A 1004 -13.43 -16.03 -55.90
C GLN A 1004 -12.31 -15.89 -54.86
N SER A 1005 -11.74 -14.67 -54.76
CA SER A 1005 -10.76 -14.31 -53.73
C SER A 1005 -11.27 -13.10 -52.96
N ASP A 1006 -11.66 -13.33 -51.72
CA ASP A 1006 -11.78 -12.27 -50.71
C ASP A 1006 -10.42 -12.07 -50.02
N HIS A 1007 -9.78 -10.95 -50.34
CA HIS A 1007 -8.60 -10.42 -49.65
C HIS A 1007 -9.03 -9.26 -48.74
N PRO A 1008 -8.57 -9.18 -47.47
CA PRO A 1008 -8.67 -7.95 -46.70
C PRO A 1008 -7.54 -6.98 -47.10
N LEU A 1009 -7.92 -5.96 -47.85
CA LEU A 1009 -7.11 -4.83 -48.31
C LEU A 1009 -7.29 -3.60 -47.42
N LEU A 1010 -6.33 -3.25 -46.56
CA LEU A 1010 -6.24 -1.88 -46.00
C LEU A 1010 -4.81 -1.30 -45.88
N ARG A 1011 -3.88 -1.66 -46.79
CA ARG A 1011 -2.65 -0.85 -47.03
C ARG A 1011 -2.31 -0.64 -48.50
N ARG A 1012 -3.25 -0.89 -49.42
CA ARG A 1012 -3.02 -0.76 -50.88
C ARG A 1012 -3.77 0.38 -51.57
N LYS A 1013 -4.57 1.18 -50.86
CA LYS A 1013 -5.37 2.26 -51.47
C LYS A 1013 -4.61 3.57 -51.75
N SER A 1014 -3.38 3.77 -51.27
CA SER A 1014 -2.53 4.89 -51.69
C SER A 1014 -1.64 4.60 -52.92
N LEU A 1015 -1.56 3.33 -53.36
CA LEU A 1015 -0.70 2.88 -54.47
C LEU A 1015 -1.33 3.06 -55.86
N GLN A 1016 -2.64 3.29 -55.97
CA GLN A 1016 -3.33 3.40 -57.27
C GLN A 1016 -3.47 4.84 -57.78
N TRP A 1017 -3.52 5.84 -56.90
CA TRP A 1017 -3.55 7.26 -57.30
C TRP A 1017 -2.21 7.75 -57.87
N ALA A 1018 -1.09 7.33 -57.26
CA ALA A 1018 0.25 7.71 -57.72
C ALA A 1018 0.65 7.08 -59.08
N ARG A 1019 0.11 5.91 -59.43
CA ARG A 1019 0.38 5.26 -60.73
C ARG A 1019 -0.35 5.92 -61.90
N ARG A 1020 -1.50 6.58 -61.68
CA ARG A 1020 -2.28 7.21 -62.76
C ARG A 1020 -1.71 8.57 -63.19
N LEU A 1021 -0.98 9.27 -62.31
CA LEU A 1021 -0.32 10.54 -62.65
C LEU A 1021 0.99 10.37 -63.43
N SER A 1022 1.51 9.15 -63.60
CA SER A 1022 2.77 8.90 -64.31
C SER A 1022 2.62 8.76 -65.85
N ARG A 1023 1.43 9.00 -66.42
CA ARG A 1023 1.20 8.78 -67.88
C ARG A 1023 0.92 10.01 -68.73
N LYS A 1024 0.98 11.26 -68.22
CA LYS A 1024 0.86 12.45 -69.08
C LYS A 1024 1.73 13.62 -68.58
N GLY A 1025 2.77 13.96 -69.34
CA GLY A 1025 3.59 15.18 -69.19
C GLY A 1025 4.87 15.11 -70.05
N PRO A 1026 5.24 16.17 -70.80
CA PRO A 1026 6.20 16.08 -71.90
C PRO A 1026 7.67 16.01 -71.46
N LYS A 1027 8.50 15.43 -72.35
CA LYS A 1027 9.95 15.21 -72.19
C LYS A 1027 10.71 16.52 -71.94
N HIS A 1028 11.32 16.67 -70.75
CA HIS A 1028 12.42 17.60 -70.54
C HIS A 1028 13.56 16.98 -69.69
N SER A 1029 14.79 17.09 -70.22
CA SER A 1029 16.12 16.84 -69.62
C SER A 1029 16.36 15.51 -68.85
N GLY A 1030 17.08 14.58 -69.47
CA GLY A 1030 17.37 13.24 -68.95
C GLY A 1030 18.13 13.16 -67.62
N LYS A 1031 18.94 14.16 -67.24
CA LYS A 1031 19.70 14.12 -65.97
C LYS A 1031 18.85 14.44 -64.73
N THR A 1032 17.77 15.18 -64.87
CA THR A 1032 16.85 15.57 -63.78
C THR A 1032 15.77 14.50 -63.58
N ALA A 1033 15.29 13.90 -64.68
CA ALA A 1033 14.33 12.81 -64.64
C ALA A 1033 14.90 11.54 -64.01
N GLU A 1034 16.15 11.17 -64.31
CA GLU A 1034 16.86 10.04 -63.68
C GLU A 1034 17.13 10.26 -62.18
N LYS A 1035 17.48 11.49 -61.78
CA LYS A 1035 17.59 11.86 -60.36
C LYS A 1035 16.25 11.75 -59.63
N ILE A 1036 15.15 12.15 -60.28
CA ILE A 1036 13.79 12.05 -59.71
C ILE A 1036 13.33 10.60 -59.59
N THR A 1037 13.60 9.73 -60.58
CA THR A 1037 13.28 8.30 -60.47
C THR A 1037 14.17 7.58 -59.46
N GLN A 1038 15.47 7.88 -59.39
CA GLN A 1038 16.36 7.35 -58.35
C GLN A 1038 15.96 7.82 -56.95
N GLN A 1039 15.59 9.09 -56.77
CA GLN A 1039 15.07 9.59 -55.49
C GLN A 1039 13.76 8.90 -55.10
N ARG A 1040 12.83 8.68 -56.03
CA ARG A 1040 11.58 7.95 -55.75
C ARG A 1040 11.81 6.48 -55.41
N LEU A 1041 12.74 5.81 -56.10
CA LEU A 1041 13.11 4.42 -55.82
C LEU A 1041 13.83 4.29 -54.46
N ASN A 1042 14.69 5.25 -54.12
CA ASN A 1042 15.35 5.32 -52.81
C ASN A 1042 14.35 5.57 -51.67
N LEU A 1043 13.39 6.48 -51.86
CA LEU A 1043 12.32 6.73 -50.90
C LEU A 1043 11.43 5.49 -50.69
N TYR A 1044 11.15 4.73 -51.77
CA TYR A 1044 10.32 3.52 -51.68
C TYR A 1044 11.04 2.31 -51.06
N ARG A 1045 12.37 2.24 -51.16
CA ARG A 1045 13.19 1.14 -50.59
C ARG A 1045 13.64 1.38 -49.14
N ARG A 1046 13.34 2.54 -48.54
CA ARG A 1046 13.77 2.84 -47.17
C ARG A 1046 13.09 1.94 -46.15
N SER A 1047 13.88 1.46 -45.20
CA SER A 1047 13.36 0.89 -43.97
C SER A 1047 12.86 2.01 -43.05
N GLU A 1048 11.92 1.69 -42.15
CA GLU A 1048 11.43 2.64 -41.16
C GLU A 1048 12.59 3.25 -40.33
N ARG A 1049 13.61 2.46 -40.01
CA ARG A 1049 14.82 2.93 -39.31
C ARG A 1049 15.60 3.97 -40.11
N GLN A 1050 15.68 3.82 -41.44
CA GLN A 1050 16.35 4.79 -42.31
C GLN A 1050 15.54 6.09 -42.43
N GLU A 1051 14.20 6.02 -42.45
CA GLU A 1051 13.33 7.20 -42.44
C GLU A 1051 13.50 8.01 -41.16
N LEU A 1052 13.53 7.33 -40.00
CA LEU A 1052 13.73 7.98 -38.70
C LEU A 1052 15.11 8.63 -38.59
N ALA A 1053 16.17 7.95 -39.02
CA ALA A 1053 17.53 8.50 -39.01
C ALA A 1053 17.63 9.78 -39.86
N GLU A 1054 16.96 9.82 -41.02
CA GLU A 1054 16.96 10.99 -41.88
C GLU A 1054 16.06 12.12 -41.38
N LEU A 1055 14.96 11.80 -40.71
CA LEU A 1055 14.12 12.78 -40.03
C LEU A 1055 14.96 13.57 -39.02
N VAL A 1056 15.72 12.86 -38.17
CA VAL A 1056 16.60 13.49 -37.17
C VAL A 1056 17.69 14.33 -37.86
N LYS A 1057 18.39 13.79 -38.86
CA LYS A 1057 19.44 14.53 -39.58
C LYS A 1057 18.92 15.80 -40.25
N ASN A 1058 17.72 15.77 -40.85
CA ASN A 1058 17.12 16.94 -41.48
C ASN A 1058 16.72 18.00 -40.44
N ARG A 1059 16.18 17.57 -39.30
CA ARG A 1059 15.83 18.48 -38.19
C ARG A 1059 17.05 19.10 -37.52
N MET A 1060 18.11 18.32 -37.31
CA MET A 1060 19.39 18.86 -36.82
C MET A 1060 19.93 19.95 -37.74
N LYS A 1061 19.90 19.73 -39.06
CA LYS A 1061 20.30 20.76 -40.04
C LYS A 1061 19.41 22.01 -39.99
N HIS A 1062 18.11 21.84 -39.77
CA HIS A 1062 17.19 22.98 -39.61
C HIS A 1062 17.52 23.83 -38.39
N LEU A 1063 17.92 23.19 -37.29
CA LEU A 1063 18.34 23.85 -36.06
C LEU A 1063 19.80 24.37 -36.09
N GLY A 1064 20.54 24.14 -37.17
CA GLY A 1064 21.96 24.52 -37.27
C GLY A 1064 22.93 23.60 -36.51
N LEU A 1065 22.49 22.42 -36.08
CA LEU A 1065 23.29 21.46 -35.32
C LEU A 1065 24.10 20.52 -36.24
N SER A 1066 25.33 20.20 -35.83
CA SER A 1066 26.18 19.20 -36.52
C SER A 1066 25.64 17.78 -36.35
N THR A 1067 25.50 17.05 -37.48
CA THR A 1067 25.02 15.65 -37.54
C THR A 1067 26.10 14.60 -37.28
N VAL A 1068 27.35 15.01 -37.02
CA VAL A 1068 28.47 14.11 -36.76
C VAL A 1068 28.25 13.40 -35.41
N GLY A 1069 28.31 12.06 -35.41
CA GLY A 1069 28.14 11.21 -34.22
C GLY A 1069 26.81 10.43 -34.12
N TYR A 1070 25.79 10.73 -34.95
CA TYR A 1070 24.50 10.05 -34.86
C TYR A 1070 24.53 8.57 -35.32
N ASP A 1071 25.38 8.21 -36.29
CA ASP A 1071 25.40 6.88 -36.89
C ASP A 1071 26.16 5.84 -36.04
N GLU A 1072 27.22 6.23 -35.30
CA GLU A 1072 27.98 5.33 -34.40
C GLU A 1072 27.13 4.78 -33.24
N MET A 1073 26.01 5.45 -32.95
CA MET A 1073 25.12 5.13 -31.84
C MET A 1073 24.05 4.08 -32.18
N ASN A 1074 23.89 3.72 -33.47
CA ASN A 1074 22.75 2.93 -33.93
C ASN A 1074 23.01 1.42 -34.06
N ASP A 1075 24.18 0.91 -33.65
CA ASP A 1075 24.56 -0.51 -33.85
C ASP A 1075 24.32 -1.43 -32.64
N HIS A 1076 23.55 -1.02 -31.64
CA HIS A 1076 23.33 -1.85 -30.44
C HIS A 1076 22.31 -2.98 -30.68
N GLN A 1077 22.82 -4.21 -30.68
CA GLN A 1077 22.08 -5.46 -30.55
C GLN A 1077 21.26 -5.48 -29.25
N SER A 1078 20.14 -6.21 -29.22
CA SER A 1078 19.31 -6.35 -28.03
C SER A 1078 20.06 -7.05 -26.90
N THR A 1079 20.43 -6.27 -25.88
CA THR A 1079 21.00 -6.77 -24.64
C THR A 1079 19.91 -7.02 -23.60
N LEU A 1080 19.97 -8.18 -22.96
CA LEU A 1080 19.23 -8.49 -21.74
C LEU A 1080 20.01 -7.90 -20.57
N SER A 1081 19.32 -7.30 -19.59
CA SER A 1081 20.00 -6.75 -18.42
C SER A 1081 19.21 -7.01 -17.15
N TYR A 1082 19.93 -7.36 -16.09
CA TYR A 1082 19.35 -7.70 -14.79
C TYR A 1082 20.38 -7.50 -13.66
N ILE A 1083 19.89 -7.41 -12.43
CA ILE A 1083 20.71 -7.21 -11.23
C ILE A 1083 20.78 -8.47 -10.37
N LEU A 1084 21.94 -8.79 -9.80
CA LEU A 1084 22.11 -9.87 -8.82
C LEU A 1084 22.62 -9.26 -7.51
N ILE A 1085 21.77 -9.30 -6.50
CA ILE A 1085 22.05 -8.82 -5.14
C ILE A 1085 22.74 -9.92 -4.37
N ASN A 1086 23.83 -9.59 -3.65
CA ASN A 1086 24.62 -10.50 -2.83
C ASN A 1086 24.76 -11.92 -3.43
N PRO A 1087 25.40 -12.04 -4.62
CA PRO A 1087 25.55 -13.33 -5.26
C PRO A 1087 26.50 -14.25 -4.48
N SER A 1088 26.46 -15.55 -4.78
CA SER A 1088 27.37 -16.52 -4.16
C SER A 1088 28.83 -16.22 -4.52
N PRO A 1089 29.79 -16.56 -3.65
CA PRO A 1089 31.22 -16.30 -3.87
C PRO A 1089 31.78 -16.91 -5.18
N ASP A 1090 31.16 -17.99 -5.66
CA ASP A 1090 31.56 -18.74 -6.86
C ASP A 1090 31.03 -18.15 -8.17
N THR A 1091 30.18 -17.11 -8.11
CA THR A 1091 29.65 -16.47 -9.31
C THR A 1091 30.77 -15.86 -10.16
N ARG A 1092 30.74 -16.15 -11.46
CA ARG A 1092 31.72 -15.66 -12.42
C ARG A 1092 31.33 -14.27 -12.91
N LEU A 1093 32.34 -13.42 -13.05
CA LEU A 1093 32.19 -12.06 -13.57
C LEU A 1093 32.34 -12.07 -15.10
N GLU A 1094 31.52 -11.28 -15.79
CA GLU A 1094 31.53 -11.13 -17.24
C GLU A 1094 32.02 -9.74 -17.66
N LEU A 1095 32.39 -9.61 -18.93
CA LEU A 1095 32.85 -8.33 -19.49
C LEU A 1095 31.70 -7.31 -19.45
N ASN A 1096 32.00 -6.08 -19.01
CA ASN A 1096 31.03 -4.99 -18.81
C ASN A 1096 30.05 -5.18 -17.63
N ASP A 1097 30.21 -6.19 -16.78
CA ASP A 1097 29.46 -6.26 -15.52
C ASP A 1097 29.75 -5.01 -14.68
N VAL A 1098 28.70 -4.39 -14.15
CA VAL A 1098 28.81 -3.20 -13.29
C VAL A 1098 28.55 -3.62 -11.84
N VAL A 1099 29.54 -3.44 -10.97
CA VAL A 1099 29.49 -3.86 -9.56
C VAL A 1099 29.08 -2.69 -8.70
N TYR A 1100 28.10 -2.91 -7.80
CA TYR A 1100 27.68 -1.90 -6.82
C TYR A 1100 28.59 -1.98 -5.60
N LEU A 1101 29.12 -0.85 -5.19
CA LEU A 1101 30.08 -0.70 -4.09
C LEU A 1101 29.55 0.29 -3.05
N ILE A 1102 29.72 -0.02 -1.78
CA ILE A 1102 29.61 0.96 -0.70
C ILE A 1102 31.03 1.43 -0.41
N ARG A 1103 31.34 2.68 -0.76
CA ARG A 1103 32.63 3.29 -0.46
C ARG A 1103 32.64 3.90 0.94
N PRO A 1104 33.75 3.83 1.68
CA PRO A 1104 33.88 4.52 2.95
C PRO A 1104 33.90 6.05 2.76
N ASP A 1105 33.58 6.78 3.83
CA ASP A 1105 33.57 8.24 3.82
C ASP A 1105 34.97 8.82 3.47
N PRO A 1106 35.10 9.65 2.40
CA PRO A 1106 36.35 10.30 2.05
C PRO A 1106 36.90 11.23 3.14
N LEU A 1107 36.02 11.84 3.94
CA LEU A 1107 36.41 12.82 4.97
C LEU A 1107 36.88 12.16 6.27
N ALA A 1108 36.46 10.92 6.53
CA ALA A 1108 36.92 10.15 7.70
C ALA A 1108 38.42 9.84 7.68
N TYR A 1109 39.09 10.00 6.53
CA TYR A 1109 40.53 9.80 6.38
C TYR A 1109 41.39 10.97 6.88
N LEU A 1110 40.82 12.16 7.04
CA LEU A 1110 41.53 13.30 7.66
C LEU A 1110 41.69 13.02 9.16
N PRO A 1111 42.92 12.95 9.70
CA PRO A 1111 43.09 12.94 11.14
C PRO A 1111 42.47 14.24 11.68
N ASN A 1112 41.66 14.12 12.74
CA ASN A 1112 41.23 15.27 13.53
C ASN A 1112 42.50 16.04 13.92
N SER A 1113 42.81 17.11 13.18
CA SER A 1113 43.78 18.08 13.63
C SER A 1113 43.15 18.74 14.85
N GLU A 1114 43.75 18.51 16.01
CA GLU A 1114 43.41 19.29 17.19
C GLU A 1114 43.44 20.78 16.83
N PRO A 1115 42.53 21.61 17.36
CA PRO A 1115 42.53 23.03 17.09
C PRO A 1115 43.78 23.65 17.72
N SER A 1116 44.84 23.78 16.92
CA SER A 1116 46.05 24.46 17.31
C SER A 1116 45.78 25.97 17.39
N ARG A 1117 45.63 26.41 18.64
CA ARG A 1117 45.91 27.75 19.19
C ARG A 1117 46.11 28.90 18.19
N LYS A 1118 45.21 29.89 18.33
CA LYS A 1118 45.46 31.34 18.29
C LYS A 1118 46.13 31.88 17.03
N ASN A 1119 45.34 32.53 16.18
CA ASN A 1119 45.75 33.79 15.58
C ASN A 1119 44.61 34.81 15.68
N SER A 1120 44.90 35.86 16.44
CA SER A 1120 44.06 37.03 16.70
C SER A 1120 44.04 37.94 15.49
N ILE A 1121 42.88 38.12 14.85
CA ILE A 1121 42.56 39.33 14.11
C ILE A 1121 41.16 39.76 14.50
N THR A 1122 41.12 40.87 15.21
CA THR A 1122 39.95 41.63 15.65
C THR A 1122 39.27 42.30 14.46
N THR A 1123 37.99 42.02 14.25
CA THR A 1123 37.02 43.01 13.72
C THR A 1123 35.65 42.73 14.31
N ALA A 1124 35.10 43.76 14.93
CA ALA A 1124 33.86 43.78 15.69
C ALA A 1124 32.62 43.67 14.78
N ALA A 1125 31.67 42.83 15.16
CA ALA A 1125 30.25 42.99 14.87
C ALA A 1125 29.43 42.30 15.96
N GLN A 1126 28.38 42.98 16.41
CA GLN A 1126 27.60 42.72 17.61
C GLN A 1126 26.85 41.37 17.60
N ASP A 1127 27.01 40.61 18.69
CA ASP A 1127 26.15 39.48 19.04
C ASP A 1127 24.79 39.97 19.57
N SER A 1128 23.72 39.66 18.84
CA SER A 1128 22.37 39.55 19.40
C SER A 1128 22.05 38.07 19.60
N ARG A 1129 22.13 37.64 20.86
CA ARG A 1129 21.60 36.37 21.36
C ARG A 1129 20.09 36.29 21.09
N GLU A 1130 19.67 35.30 20.32
CA GLU A 1130 18.38 34.63 20.52
C GLU A 1130 18.63 33.13 20.62
N GLU A 1131 18.72 32.68 21.87
CA GLU A 1131 18.47 31.30 22.26
C GLU A 1131 16.96 31.06 22.11
N THR A 1132 16.56 30.30 21.09
CA THR A 1132 15.32 29.53 21.15
C THR A 1132 15.67 28.06 21.12
N GLN A 1133 15.46 27.47 22.29
CA GLN A 1133 15.52 26.05 22.60
C GLN A 1133 14.73 25.23 21.57
N LEU A 1134 15.39 24.18 21.08
CA LEU A 1134 14.82 23.06 20.33
C LEU A 1134 14.34 21.97 21.29
#